data_AF-A0A535DH63-F1
#
_entry.id   AF-A0A535DH63-F1
#
_cell.length_a   1.000
_cell.length_b   1.000
_cell.length_c   1.000
_cell.angle_alpha   90.00
_cell.angle_beta   90.00
_cell.angle_gamma   90.00
#
_symmetry.space_group_name_H-M   'P 1'
#
loop_
_entity.id
_entity.type
_entity.pdbx_description
1 polymer ?
#
loop_
_entity_poly.entity_id
_entity_poly.type
_entity_poly.pdbx_seq_one_letter_code
_entity_poly.pdbx_strand_id
1 'polypeptide(L)'
;MSPHIQYFPRASRVIAGFVLAGIIGLVAYFLPLFQSASTATGNSGPLPIAVPNPLPTTTDPFTVLLLGSDDDAKFPQDRVNTQSMILIRVDPTSKKATMLSIPRDLWVPIPGQGMGKISTAYQTGGPDGAVAAVESNFKIHIDDYVWIGLEGLVRLIDRLGGVDMVVTNPVLDDFYPSDINTNYPWGYYRAAVLPGAAHFVGIHALQYVRSRHGDLRGDFARSEAVDGNQGQGPSPQCRRPARHRERHARRDQDLDRARPHARALFDSRGFHELQHPSGRALAPVYIRGLRCGPVRGVSGLGPDPAAGAPELSVSAIEARSPGTSSAVRALVAAALVVAMCLFGFGVYHAASLFKNSKTQIRRPTEASAPSLPGTMYVVQAGAIYRFQHGSFRQIVAEDGWMQPALSPDGSRLVAVKRSVNVSDLYVMSTDGRISEQLTHSESPTVELNHWVFYPRYSHDGSTVFFSYDAKDPYNSYRVDLAVLATSAVNPSARAERWTVPNDYTGGDVNPIPLRNGGLIYTKFSIDSQSVVHSQIWFQDRRGSPGVGLTTPADDCGQPTLSSDETRIAMVCRRGGLQAADLDVAAFDGATAAIGEPKTVVNDEVLASPAFSPDGKLVAFFGPAEEGGPFQLWTVDPNASTTHPPRQITTSLDLDSSSPPAWTGA
;
A
#
# COMPACT_ATOMS: atom_id res chain seq x y z
N MET A 1 -15.28 68.65 -55.26
CA MET A 1 -14.00 68.54 -54.52
C MET A 1 -13.88 67.15 -53.92
N SER A 2 -12.69 66.76 -53.47
CA SER A 2 -12.22 65.37 -53.33
C SER A 2 -12.98 64.47 -52.33
N PRO A 3 -13.05 63.15 -52.58
CA PRO A 3 -13.27 62.14 -51.55
C PRO A 3 -11.95 61.83 -50.81
N HIS A 4 -11.98 61.74 -49.47
CA HIS A 4 -10.82 61.33 -48.68
C HIS A 4 -10.70 59.80 -48.60
N ILE A 5 -9.81 59.22 -49.41
CA ILE A 5 -9.40 57.81 -49.29
C ILE A 5 -8.32 57.70 -48.20
N GLN A 6 -8.66 57.13 -47.05
CA GLN A 6 -7.67 56.84 -46.00
C GLN A 6 -6.78 55.66 -46.40
N TYR A 7 -5.52 55.96 -46.73
CA TYR A 7 -4.48 54.95 -46.93
C TYR A 7 -4.08 54.32 -45.58
N PHE A 8 -4.58 53.12 -45.29
CA PHE A 8 -3.94 52.26 -44.29
C PHE A 8 -2.51 51.93 -44.77
N PRO A 9 -1.46 52.19 -43.96
CA PRO A 9 -0.09 52.03 -44.39
C PRO A 9 0.23 50.56 -44.67
N ARG A 10 0.89 50.28 -45.80
CA ARG A 10 1.22 48.90 -46.24
C ARG A 10 1.94 48.06 -45.17
N ALA A 11 2.70 48.72 -44.28
CA ALA A 11 3.36 48.10 -43.13
C ALA A 11 2.40 47.33 -42.21
N SER A 12 1.18 47.82 -41.94
CA SER A 12 0.27 47.12 -41.01
C SER A 12 -0.21 45.77 -41.57
N ARG A 13 -0.37 45.65 -42.89
CA ARG A 13 -0.69 44.38 -43.57
C ARG A 13 0.47 43.39 -43.53
N VAL A 14 1.71 43.87 -43.65
CA VAL A 14 2.92 43.04 -43.51
C VAL A 14 3.08 42.54 -42.07
N ILE A 15 2.92 43.42 -41.08
CA ILE A 15 2.98 43.08 -39.65
C ILE A 15 1.87 42.08 -39.29
N ALA A 16 0.63 42.32 -39.74
CA ALA A 16 -0.46 41.37 -39.53
C ALA A 16 -0.19 40.00 -40.18
N GLY A 17 0.45 39.97 -41.36
CA GLY A 17 0.89 38.73 -42.01
C GLY A 17 1.92 37.96 -41.19
N PHE A 18 2.95 38.63 -40.65
CA PHE A 18 3.94 38.00 -39.78
C PHE A 18 3.36 37.53 -38.44
N VAL A 19 2.45 38.30 -37.82
CA VAL A 19 1.73 37.89 -36.60
C VAL A 19 0.86 36.66 -36.87
N LEU A 20 0.11 36.64 -37.98
CA LEU A 20 -0.74 35.50 -38.34
C LEU A 20 0.10 34.25 -38.66
N ALA A 21 1.20 34.39 -39.40
CA ALA A 21 2.12 33.29 -39.67
C ALA A 21 2.79 32.77 -38.39
N GLY A 22 3.16 33.66 -37.46
CA GLY A 22 3.68 33.30 -36.14
C GLY A 22 2.66 32.52 -35.31
N ILE A 23 1.39 32.95 -35.28
CA ILE A 23 0.30 32.24 -34.59
C ILE A 23 0.05 30.86 -35.22
N ILE A 24 0.03 30.76 -36.55
CA ILE A 24 -0.17 29.47 -37.24
C ILE A 24 1.02 28.52 -36.95
N GLY A 25 2.26 29.02 -36.99
CA GLY A 25 3.45 28.25 -36.62
C GLY A 25 3.44 27.78 -35.17
N LEU A 26 3.00 28.65 -34.24
CA LEU A 26 2.83 28.32 -32.83
C LEU A 26 1.78 27.20 -32.64
N VAL A 27 0.61 27.36 -33.25
CA VAL A 27 -0.48 26.34 -33.19
C VAL A 27 -0.03 25.02 -33.80
N ALA A 28 0.69 25.04 -34.93
CA ALA A 28 1.23 23.83 -35.55
C ALA A 28 2.29 23.13 -34.66
N TYR A 29 3.18 23.90 -34.02
CA TYR A 29 4.19 23.38 -33.09
C TYR A 29 3.57 22.73 -31.85
N PHE A 30 2.49 23.31 -31.31
CA PHE A 30 1.75 22.74 -30.19
C PHE A 30 0.67 21.72 -30.60
N LEU A 31 0.43 21.49 -31.90
CA LEU A 31 -0.64 20.59 -32.35
C LEU A 31 -0.49 19.14 -31.85
N PRO A 32 0.72 18.54 -31.77
CA PRO A 32 0.88 17.22 -31.17
C PRO A 32 0.56 17.23 -29.66
N LEU A 33 0.88 18.32 -28.95
CA LEU A 33 0.53 18.49 -27.53
C LEU A 33 -0.97 18.65 -27.33
N PHE A 34 -1.67 19.37 -28.21
CA PHE A 34 -3.14 19.43 -28.21
C PHE A 34 -3.78 18.10 -28.59
N GLN A 35 -3.18 17.32 -29.48
CA GLN A 35 -3.64 15.96 -29.79
C GLN A 35 -3.48 15.04 -28.58
N SER A 36 -2.30 14.98 -27.96
CA SER A 36 -2.06 14.22 -26.72
C SER A 36 -2.97 14.66 -25.58
N ALA A 37 -3.22 15.97 -25.43
CA ALA A 37 -4.19 16.50 -24.48
C ALA A 37 -5.62 16.05 -24.81
N SER A 38 -6.04 16.10 -26.08
CA SER A 38 -7.38 15.66 -26.50
C SER A 38 -7.61 14.16 -26.31
N THR A 39 -6.59 13.32 -26.48
CA THR A 39 -6.65 11.89 -26.14
C THR A 39 -6.61 11.62 -24.64
N ALA A 40 -6.07 12.57 -23.84
CA ALA A 40 -6.14 12.55 -22.39
C ALA A 40 -7.44 13.17 -21.83
N THR A 41 -8.24 13.83 -22.67
CA THR A 41 -9.56 14.39 -22.33
C THR A 41 -10.66 13.79 -23.20
N GLY A 42 -10.90 12.49 -23.03
CA GLY A 42 -12.12 11.83 -23.52
C GLY A 42 -13.35 12.41 -22.80
N ASN A 43 -13.86 13.54 -23.28
CA ASN A 43 -14.88 14.38 -22.63
C ASN A 43 -14.54 14.77 -21.17
N SER A 44 -13.47 15.54 -21.00
CA SER A 44 -13.21 16.24 -19.73
C SER A 44 -13.52 17.73 -19.87
N GLY A 45 -14.29 18.28 -18.92
CA GLY A 45 -14.19 19.71 -18.61
C GLY A 45 -12.80 20.05 -18.04
N PRO A 46 -12.50 21.34 -17.76
CA PRO A 46 -11.30 21.66 -16.99
C PRO A 46 -11.34 20.90 -15.66
N LEU A 47 -10.30 20.11 -15.39
CA LEU A 47 -10.22 19.24 -14.22
C LEU A 47 -10.51 20.05 -12.94
N PRO A 48 -11.47 19.63 -12.09
CA PRO A 48 -11.52 20.05 -10.69
C PRO A 48 -10.44 19.29 -9.90
N ILE A 49 -9.19 19.36 -10.37
CA ILE A 49 -8.12 19.61 -9.43
C ILE A 49 -8.45 20.99 -8.88
N ALA A 50 -9.10 21.03 -7.72
CA ALA A 50 -8.97 22.17 -6.84
C ALA A 50 -7.46 22.34 -6.63
N VAL A 51 -6.86 23.26 -7.39
CA VAL A 51 -5.51 23.74 -7.09
C VAL A 51 -5.65 24.26 -5.67
N PRO A 52 -4.92 23.70 -4.69
CA PRO A 52 -5.03 24.17 -3.31
C PRO A 52 -4.89 25.68 -3.30
N ASN A 53 -5.68 26.38 -2.48
CA ASN A 53 -5.47 27.82 -2.31
C ASN A 53 -3.98 28.00 -2.03
N PRO A 54 -3.27 28.91 -2.75
CA PRO A 54 -1.81 28.89 -2.80
C PRO A 54 -1.27 28.93 -1.37
N LEU A 55 -0.76 27.77 -0.91
CA LEU A 55 -0.81 27.38 0.51
C LEU A 55 -0.39 28.56 1.37
N PRO A 56 -1.24 29.01 2.33
CA PRO A 56 -0.98 30.22 3.08
C PRO A 56 0.46 30.24 3.56
N THR A 57 1.20 31.30 3.25
CA THR A 57 2.62 31.43 3.64
C THR A 57 2.75 31.78 5.12
N THR A 58 1.89 31.18 5.94
CA THR A 58 1.77 31.32 7.38
C THR A 58 2.66 30.29 8.07
N THR A 59 3.09 30.62 9.27
CA THR A 59 3.70 29.66 10.21
C THR A 59 2.65 28.87 11.00
N ASP A 60 1.38 29.18 10.76
CA ASP A 60 0.24 28.77 11.57
C ASP A 60 -0.25 27.36 11.16
N PRO A 61 -0.71 26.53 12.11
CA PRO A 61 -1.21 25.21 11.76
C PRO A 61 -2.52 25.27 10.96
N PHE A 62 -2.58 24.53 9.85
CA PHE A 62 -3.74 24.44 8.96
C PHE A 62 -4.22 22.98 8.82
N THR A 63 -5.38 22.80 8.19
CA THR A 63 -6.07 21.52 8.04
C THR A 63 -6.49 21.28 6.60
N VAL A 64 -6.28 20.04 6.14
CA VAL A 64 -6.63 19.58 4.79
C VAL A 64 -7.45 18.32 4.89
N LEU A 65 -8.63 18.28 4.26
CA LEU A 65 -9.39 17.03 4.11
C LEU A 65 -8.99 16.34 2.81
N LEU A 66 -8.35 15.17 2.90
CA LEU A 66 -8.14 14.29 1.76
C LEU A 66 -9.41 13.48 1.50
N LEU A 67 -9.86 13.47 0.25
CA LEU A 67 -11.07 12.80 -0.22
C LEU A 67 -10.74 11.80 -1.33
N GLY A 68 -10.70 10.51 -0.99
CA GLY A 68 -10.62 9.42 -1.96
C GLY A 68 -12.02 8.97 -2.36
N SER A 69 -12.31 8.84 -3.66
CA SER A 69 -13.65 8.48 -4.13
C SER A 69 -13.64 7.60 -5.38
N ASP A 70 -14.79 7.00 -5.66
CA ASP A 70 -15.01 6.13 -6.82
C ASP A 70 -15.47 6.95 -8.05
N ASP A 71 -14.86 8.12 -8.23
CA ASP A 71 -15.30 9.21 -9.12
C ASP A 71 -14.28 9.43 -10.25
N ASP A 72 -14.30 8.52 -11.20
CA ASP A 72 -13.63 8.61 -12.50
C ASP A 72 -14.68 8.82 -13.62
N ALA A 73 -15.74 9.57 -13.30
CA ALA A 73 -16.91 9.85 -14.14
C ALA A 73 -17.74 8.62 -14.61
N LYS A 74 -17.47 7.42 -14.08
CA LYS A 74 -18.24 6.19 -14.38
C LYS A 74 -19.66 6.18 -13.80
N PHE A 75 -19.94 7.04 -12.82
CA PHE A 75 -21.24 7.16 -12.15
C PHE A 75 -21.75 8.61 -12.16
N PRO A 76 -23.08 8.83 -12.19
CA PRO A 76 -23.65 10.15 -11.98
C PRO A 76 -23.49 10.59 -10.51
N GLN A 77 -23.38 11.91 -10.29
CA GLN A 77 -23.05 12.52 -8.99
C GLN A 77 -23.91 11.99 -7.82
N ASP A 78 -25.20 11.72 -8.04
CA ASP A 78 -26.15 11.20 -7.03
C ASP A 78 -25.76 9.83 -6.44
N ARG A 79 -24.75 9.17 -7.01
CA ARG A 79 -24.27 7.83 -6.61
C ARG A 79 -22.82 7.82 -6.17
N VAL A 80 -22.13 8.97 -6.26
CA VAL A 80 -20.70 9.06 -5.94
C VAL A 80 -20.51 9.25 -4.44
N ASN A 81 -19.73 8.35 -3.85
CA ASN A 81 -19.35 8.37 -2.45
C ASN A 81 -17.84 8.55 -2.28
N THR A 82 -17.45 9.30 -1.25
CA THR A 82 -16.07 9.35 -0.76
C THR A 82 -15.75 8.07 0.02
N GLN A 83 -15.02 7.16 -0.63
CA GLN A 83 -14.60 5.85 -0.11
C GLN A 83 -13.44 5.94 0.90
N SER A 84 -12.75 7.08 0.94
CA SER A 84 -11.80 7.46 1.99
C SER A 84 -11.96 8.94 2.34
N MET A 85 -11.78 9.24 3.63
CA MET A 85 -11.73 10.59 4.19
C MET A 85 -10.59 10.62 5.22
N ILE A 86 -9.55 11.43 4.98
CA ILE A 86 -8.45 11.60 5.93
C ILE A 86 -8.32 13.08 6.25
N LEU A 87 -8.61 13.46 7.48
CA LEU A 87 -8.29 14.80 7.99
C LEU A 87 -6.81 14.85 8.33
N ILE A 88 -6.06 15.72 7.65
CA ILE A 88 -4.67 16.01 7.99
C ILE A 88 -4.60 17.39 8.62
N ARG A 89 -4.01 17.49 9.81
CA ARG A 89 -3.55 18.77 10.38
C ARG A 89 -2.04 18.89 10.17
N VAL A 90 -1.60 20.00 9.58
CA VAL A 90 -0.18 20.33 9.41
C VAL A 90 0.18 21.46 10.37
N ASP A 91 1.29 21.32 11.09
CA ASP A 91 1.92 22.35 11.90
C ASP A 91 3.33 22.64 11.33
N PRO A 92 3.48 23.73 10.54
CA PRO A 92 4.78 24.12 9.97
C PRO A 92 5.84 24.46 11.03
N THR A 93 5.41 24.91 12.21
CA THR A 93 6.28 25.39 13.29
C THR A 93 6.89 24.21 14.07
N SER A 94 6.08 23.21 14.46
CA SER A 94 6.61 21.98 15.08
C SER A 94 7.08 20.91 14.08
N LYS A 95 6.84 21.13 12.77
CA LYS A 95 7.13 20.21 11.66
C LYS A 95 6.44 18.86 11.82
N LYS A 96 5.15 18.90 12.15
CA LYS A 96 4.32 17.71 12.33
C LYS A 96 3.13 17.73 11.40
N ALA A 97 2.82 16.57 10.83
CA ALA A 97 1.48 16.24 10.38
C ALA A 97 0.81 15.35 11.43
N THR A 98 -0.51 15.43 11.54
CA THR A 98 -1.34 14.48 12.28
C THR A 98 -2.49 14.10 11.38
N MET A 99 -2.65 12.80 11.12
CA MET A 99 -3.70 12.25 10.24
C MET A 99 -4.80 11.59 11.08
N LEU A 100 -6.04 11.70 10.62
CA LEU A 100 -7.21 11.04 11.20
C LEU A 100 -8.10 10.53 10.07
N SER A 101 -8.07 9.21 9.84
CA SER A 101 -9.06 8.53 9.01
C SER A 101 -10.45 8.63 9.64
N ILE A 102 -11.43 9.04 8.82
CA ILE A 102 -12.84 9.11 9.17
C ILE A 102 -13.55 7.96 8.44
N PRO A 103 -14.10 6.95 9.14
CA PRO A 103 -14.73 5.80 8.49
C PRO A 103 -15.87 6.23 7.56
N ARG A 104 -15.81 5.84 6.27
CA ARG A 104 -16.78 6.27 5.25
C ARG A 104 -18.24 5.92 5.57
N ASP A 105 -18.45 4.88 6.37
CA ASP A 105 -19.74 4.35 6.80
C ASP A 105 -20.24 4.94 8.15
N LEU A 106 -19.51 5.89 8.75
CA LEU A 106 -19.88 6.57 9.99
C LEU A 106 -21.25 7.26 9.85
N TRP A 107 -22.19 6.94 10.74
CA TRP A 107 -23.58 7.40 10.66
C TRP A 107 -23.80 8.72 11.39
N VAL A 108 -24.12 9.78 10.65
CA VAL A 108 -24.13 11.18 11.11
C VAL A 108 -25.27 12.01 10.51
N PRO A 109 -25.66 13.14 11.13
CA PRO A 109 -26.41 14.18 10.45
C PRO A 109 -25.55 14.83 9.36
N ILE A 110 -26.05 14.83 8.12
CA ILE A 110 -25.44 15.42 6.94
C ILE A 110 -26.25 16.68 6.56
N PRO A 111 -25.61 17.85 6.40
CA PRO A 111 -26.28 19.07 5.96
C PRO A 111 -27.08 18.85 4.67
N GLY A 112 -28.37 19.22 4.68
CA GLY A 112 -29.27 19.07 3.54
C GLY A 112 -29.81 17.66 3.25
N GLN A 113 -29.20 16.59 3.77
CA GLN A 113 -29.63 15.20 3.52
C GLN A 113 -30.37 14.54 4.71
N GLY A 114 -30.14 14.98 5.95
CA GLY A 114 -30.67 14.31 7.15
C GLY A 114 -29.66 13.31 7.74
N MET A 115 -30.11 12.20 8.33
CA MET A 115 -29.19 11.17 8.86
C MET A 115 -28.72 10.23 7.74
N GLY A 116 -27.41 10.03 7.61
CA GLY A 116 -26.81 9.16 6.60
C GLY A 116 -25.41 8.69 6.95
N LYS A 117 -24.79 7.91 6.05
CA LYS A 117 -23.36 7.58 6.12
C LYS A 117 -22.56 8.78 5.63
N ILE A 118 -21.53 9.22 6.34
CA ILE A 118 -20.82 10.47 6.03
C ILE A 118 -20.33 10.56 4.56
N SER A 119 -19.99 9.43 3.94
CA SER A 119 -19.61 9.34 2.52
C SER A 119 -20.70 9.70 1.51
N THR A 120 -21.99 9.68 1.87
CA THR A 120 -23.07 10.13 0.97
C THR A 120 -23.17 11.64 0.87
N ALA A 121 -22.51 12.41 1.74
CA ALA A 121 -22.49 13.87 1.66
C ALA A 121 -21.95 14.40 0.31
N TYR A 122 -21.06 13.62 -0.32
CA TYR A 122 -20.55 13.90 -1.67
C TYR A 122 -21.63 13.80 -2.76
N GLN A 123 -22.68 12.99 -2.58
CA GLN A 123 -23.72 12.78 -3.60
C GLN A 123 -24.51 14.05 -3.94
N THR A 124 -24.64 14.99 -3.00
CA THR A 124 -25.41 16.23 -3.19
C THR A 124 -24.52 17.47 -3.26
N GLY A 125 -23.38 17.49 -2.56
CA GLY A 125 -22.51 18.66 -2.47
C GLY A 125 -21.08 18.46 -2.99
N GLY A 126 -20.74 17.30 -3.55
CA GLY A 126 -19.36 16.99 -3.96
C GLY A 126 -18.36 17.14 -2.80
N PRO A 127 -17.13 17.63 -3.06
CA PRO A 127 -16.15 17.89 -2.01
C PRO A 127 -16.67 18.82 -0.91
N ASP A 128 -17.34 19.92 -1.27
CA ASP A 128 -17.86 20.91 -0.33
C ASP A 128 -18.93 20.30 0.61
N GLY A 129 -19.74 19.37 0.09
CA GLY A 129 -20.69 18.58 0.88
C GLY A 129 -20.00 17.68 1.90
N ALA A 130 -18.90 17.01 1.50
CA ALA A 130 -18.09 16.20 2.41
C ALA A 130 -17.39 17.04 3.48
N VAL A 131 -16.82 18.20 3.11
CA VAL A 131 -16.24 19.18 4.05
C VAL A 131 -17.29 19.64 5.07
N ALA A 132 -18.45 20.11 4.60
CA ALA A 132 -19.54 20.56 5.47
C ALA A 132 -20.06 19.46 6.41
N ALA A 133 -20.08 18.20 5.97
CA ALA A 133 -20.43 17.06 6.82
C ALA A 133 -19.35 16.80 7.91
N VAL A 134 -18.06 16.92 7.59
CA VAL A 134 -16.98 16.76 8.58
C VAL A 134 -16.96 17.94 9.57
N GLU A 135 -16.94 19.19 9.12
CA GLU A 135 -16.95 20.37 10.00
C GLU A 135 -18.16 20.37 10.95
N SER A 136 -19.36 20.13 10.41
CA SER A 136 -20.59 20.16 11.20
C SER A 136 -20.71 19.02 12.22
N ASN A 137 -20.03 17.89 12.04
CA ASN A 137 -20.03 16.80 13.02
C ASN A 137 -18.87 16.90 14.03
N PHE A 138 -17.65 17.10 13.55
CA PHE A 138 -16.44 17.10 14.39
C PHE A 138 -16.15 18.45 15.05
N LYS A 139 -16.86 19.53 14.67
CA LYS A 139 -16.71 20.90 15.21
C LYS A 139 -15.29 21.48 15.03
N ILE A 140 -14.67 21.09 13.93
CA ILE A 140 -13.41 21.61 13.42
C ILE A 140 -13.68 22.54 12.24
N HIS A 141 -12.71 23.40 11.92
CA HIS A 141 -12.62 24.02 10.59
C HIS A 141 -11.83 23.09 9.66
N ILE A 142 -12.04 23.21 8.35
CA ILE A 142 -11.18 22.66 7.29
C ILE A 142 -10.76 23.83 6.39
N ASP A 143 -9.44 24.08 6.30
CA ASP A 143 -8.91 25.22 5.54
C ASP A 143 -8.87 24.96 4.02
N ASP A 144 -8.50 23.75 3.61
CA ASP A 144 -8.47 23.29 2.21
C ASP A 144 -8.92 21.82 2.09
N TYR A 145 -9.16 21.33 0.87
CA TYR A 145 -9.32 19.90 0.59
C TYR A 145 -8.49 19.47 -0.62
N VAL A 146 -8.19 18.17 -0.69
CA VAL A 146 -7.62 17.54 -1.89
C VAL A 146 -8.47 16.32 -2.23
N TRP A 147 -8.99 16.28 -3.45
CA TRP A 147 -9.81 15.19 -3.95
C TRP A 147 -9.06 14.34 -4.98
N ILE A 148 -9.29 13.02 -4.97
CA ILE A 148 -8.70 12.09 -5.94
C ILE A 148 -9.64 10.91 -6.26
N GLY A 149 -9.82 10.64 -7.56
CA GLY A 149 -10.44 9.42 -8.09
C GLY A 149 -9.42 8.29 -8.33
N LEU A 150 -9.89 7.05 -8.55
CA LEU A 150 -9.03 5.86 -8.63
C LEU A 150 -7.88 5.98 -9.64
N GLU A 151 -8.21 6.34 -10.89
CA GLU A 151 -7.25 6.50 -11.97
C GLU A 151 -6.28 7.67 -11.70
N GLY A 152 -6.71 8.65 -10.89
CA GLY A 152 -5.84 9.71 -10.38
C GLY A 152 -4.78 9.17 -9.44
N LEU A 153 -5.15 8.28 -8.51
CA LEU A 153 -4.23 7.66 -7.56
C LEU A 153 -3.20 6.76 -8.25
N VAL A 154 -3.62 5.92 -9.21
CA VAL A 154 -2.70 5.10 -10.02
C VAL A 154 -1.65 5.97 -10.69
N ARG A 155 -2.09 6.99 -11.45
CA ARG A 155 -1.20 7.90 -12.19
C ARG A 155 -0.34 8.78 -11.28
N LEU A 156 -0.76 9.05 -10.05
CA LEU A 156 0.06 9.75 -9.05
C LEU A 156 1.24 8.87 -8.62
N ILE A 157 0.98 7.62 -8.24
CA ILE A 157 2.00 6.67 -7.79
C ILE A 157 2.98 6.34 -8.93
N ASP A 158 2.50 6.07 -10.14
CA ASP A 158 3.36 5.83 -11.32
C ASP A 158 4.25 7.05 -11.66
N ARG A 159 3.75 8.26 -11.42
CA ARG A 159 4.53 9.51 -11.61
C ARG A 159 5.62 9.66 -10.56
N LEU A 160 5.33 9.40 -9.29
CA LEU A 160 6.34 9.34 -8.23
C LEU A 160 7.40 8.28 -8.57
N GLY A 161 6.95 7.13 -9.09
CA GLY A 161 7.80 6.01 -9.51
C GLY A 161 7.45 4.68 -8.84
N GLY A 162 6.34 4.63 -8.09
CA GLY A 162 5.97 3.54 -7.19
C GLY A 162 5.93 4.03 -5.73
N VAL A 163 5.69 3.09 -4.82
CA VAL A 163 5.75 3.30 -3.36
C VAL A 163 6.16 1.99 -2.67
N ASP A 164 7.04 2.05 -1.69
CA ASP A 164 7.42 0.87 -0.89
C ASP A 164 6.39 0.63 0.22
N MET A 165 5.94 -0.61 0.37
CA MET A 165 4.91 -1.01 1.34
C MET A 165 5.26 -2.36 1.99
N VAL A 166 5.12 -2.45 3.31
CA VAL A 166 5.16 -3.73 4.04
C VAL A 166 3.75 -4.27 4.19
N VAL A 167 3.49 -5.38 3.50
CA VAL A 167 2.21 -6.11 3.55
C VAL A 167 2.24 -7.07 4.73
N THR A 168 1.32 -6.89 5.68
CA THR A 168 1.29 -7.61 6.97
C THR A 168 0.93 -9.10 6.83
N ASN A 169 0.00 -9.40 5.93
CA ASN A 169 -0.56 -10.73 5.68
C ASN A 169 -1.10 -10.79 4.23
N PRO A 170 -1.30 -11.98 3.61
CA PRO A 170 -1.80 -12.06 2.25
C PRO A 170 -3.19 -11.41 2.14
N VAL A 171 -3.41 -10.65 1.07
CA VAL A 171 -4.73 -10.07 0.75
C VAL A 171 -5.20 -10.69 -0.56
N LEU A 172 -6.16 -11.61 -0.45
CA LEU A 172 -6.83 -12.26 -1.57
C LEU A 172 -8.28 -11.75 -1.65
N ASP A 173 -8.71 -11.29 -2.83
CA ASP A 173 -10.07 -10.78 -3.05
C ASP A 173 -10.56 -11.29 -4.41
N ASP A 174 -11.46 -12.27 -4.39
CA ASP A 174 -12.01 -12.92 -5.60
C ASP A 174 -13.00 -12.01 -6.36
N PHE A 175 -13.46 -10.92 -5.73
CA PHE A 175 -14.46 -9.98 -6.26
C PHE A 175 -13.91 -8.57 -6.39
N TYR A 176 -12.60 -8.44 -6.67
CA TYR A 176 -11.96 -7.15 -6.82
C TYR A 176 -12.51 -6.42 -8.07
N PRO A 177 -13.00 -5.18 -7.98
CA PRO A 177 -13.61 -4.49 -9.13
C PRO A 177 -12.68 -4.30 -10.33
N SER A 178 -13.16 -4.69 -11.51
CA SER A 178 -12.54 -4.47 -12.82
C SER A 178 -13.19 -3.25 -13.47
N ASP A 179 -12.97 -2.08 -12.87
CA ASP A 179 -13.76 -0.86 -13.07
C ASP A 179 -12.93 0.39 -13.38
N ILE A 180 -11.65 0.20 -13.72
CA ILE A 180 -10.71 1.27 -14.11
C ILE A 180 -10.53 1.24 -15.62
N ASN A 181 -10.62 2.41 -16.29
CA ASN A 181 -10.42 2.55 -17.75
C ASN A 181 -11.26 1.55 -18.58
N THR A 182 -12.52 1.34 -18.18
CA THR A 182 -13.44 0.37 -18.80
C THR A 182 -14.85 0.93 -18.91
N ASN A 183 -15.57 0.50 -19.95
CA ASN A 183 -16.99 0.81 -20.12
C ASN A 183 -17.93 -0.19 -19.41
N TYR A 184 -17.38 -1.14 -18.66
CA TYR A 184 -18.12 -2.15 -17.91
C TYR A 184 -17.74 -2.13 -16.41
N PRO A 185 -18.22 -1.15 -15.61
CA PRO A 185 -17.85 -0.97 -14.21
C PRO A 185 -18.42 -2.06 -13.27
N TRP A 186 -19.15 -3.04 -13.81
CA TRP A 186 -19.66 -4.21 -13.09
C TRP A 186 -18.79 -5.45 -13.27
N GLY A 187 -17.63 -5.31 -13.94
CA GLY A 187 -16.62 -6.36 -14.02
C GLY A 187 -15.93 -6.56 -12.68
N TYR A 188 -15.43 -7.76 -12.45
CA TYR A 188 -14.53 -8.08 -11.34
C TYR A 188 -13.45 -9.05 -11.84
N TYR A 189 -12.36 -9.09 -11.10
CA TYR A 189 -11.22 -9.97 -11.33
C TYR A 189 -10.63 -10.34 -9.95
N ARG A 190 -9.63 -11.20 -9.92
CA ARG A 190 -9.05 -11.69 -8.66
C ARG A 190 -7.82 -10.89 -8.30
N ALA A 191 -7.81 -10.30 -7.12
CA ALA A 191 -6.61 -9.69 -6.55
C ALA A 191 -5.82 -10.72 -5.72
N ALA A 192 -4.50 -10.55 -5.73
CA ALA A 192 -3.59 -11.19 -4.77
C ALA A 192 -2.41 -10.26 -4.48
N VAL A 193 -2.34 -9.80 -3.23
CA VAL A 193 -1.19 -9.06 -2.69
C VAL A 193 -0.50 -9.96 -1.67
N LEU A 194 0.82 -10.13 -1.82
CA LEU A 194 1.61 -11.08 -1.05
C LEU A 194 2.31 -10.40 0.15
N PRO A 195 2.47 -11.10 1.29
CA PRO A 195 3.09 -10.54 2.49
C PRO A 195 4.60 -10.32 2.39
N GLY A 196 5.08 -9.33 3.14
CA GLY A 196 6.47 -8.83 3.16
C GLY A 196 6.60 -7.43 2.56
N ALA A 197 7.83 -6.89 2.53
CA ALA A 197 8.11 -5.60 1.89
C ALA A 197 8.08 -5.73 0.35
N ALA A 198 7.38 -4.81 -0.32
CA ALA A 198 7.25 -4.79 -1.77
C ALA A 198 7.15 -3.36 -2.35
N HIS A 199 7.69 -3.18 -3.56
CA HIS A 199 7.54 -1.97 -4.34
C HIS A 199 6.26 -2.03 -5.18
N PHE A 200 5.36 -1.06 -5.00
CA PHE A 200 4.07 -1.00 -5.68
C PHE A 200 4.01 0.13 -6.71
N VAL A 201 3.96 -0.24 -7.99
CA VAL A 201 3.37 0.59 -9.04
C VAL A 201 1.87 0.82 -8.77
N GLY A 202 1.28 1.85 -9.39
CA GLY A 202 -0.01 2.40 -8.99
C GLY A 202 -1.17 1.41 -8.99
N ILE A 203 -1.19 0.42 -9.90
CA ILE A 203 -2.23 -0.61 -9.92
C ILE A 203 -2.13 -1.61 -8.75
N HIS A 204 -0.92 -1.95 -8.30
CA HIS A 204 -0.72 -2.85 -7.14
C HIS A 204 -1.02 -2.14 -5.82
N ALA A 205 -0.62 -0.86 -5.70
CA ALA A 205 -1.02 -0.03 -4.58
C ALA A 205 -2.55 0.11 -4.51
N LEU A 206 -3.21 0.32 -5.66
CA LEU A 206 -4.67 0.41 -5.71
C LEU A 206 -5.35 -0.93 -5.38
N GLN A 207 -4.78 -2.07 -5.78
CA GLN A 207 -5.23 -3.40 -5.36
C GLN A 207 -5.20 -3.53 -3.84
N TYR A 208 -4.10 -3.13 -3.19
CA TYR A 208 -3.97 -3.19 -1.74
C TYR A 208 -4.99 -2.31 -1.01
N VAL A 209 -5.11 -1.03 -1.39
CA VAL A 209 -5.96 -0.05 -0.65
C VAL A 209 -7.47 -0.11 -0.97
N ARG A 210 -7.90 -0.91 -1.95
CA ARG A 210 -9.33 -1.16 -2.26
C ARG A 210 -9.85 -2.50 -1.76
N SER A 211 -8.99 -3.52 -1.64
CA SER A 211 -9.38 -4.87 -1.20
C SER A 211 -9.95 -4.83 0.22
N ARG A 212 -10.92 -5.70 0.50
CA ARG A 212 -11.59 -5.74 1.83
C ARG A 212 -12.33 -7.03 2.15
N HIS A 213 -12.64 -7.88 1.17
CA HIS A 213 -13.63 -8.93 1.38
C HIS A 213 -13.07 -10.16 2.11
N GLY A 214 -11.77 -10.44 1.95
CA GLY A 214 -11.07 -11.56 2.58
C GLY A 214 -10.35 -11.26 3.90
N ASP A 215 -10.57 -10.11 4.53
CA ASP A 215 -9.84 -9.64 5.72
C ASP A 215 -10.73 -9.57 6.98
N LEU A 216 -10.22 -10.07 8.12
CA LEU A 216 -10.91 -10.07 9.43
C LEU A 216 -11.47 -8.72 9.90
N ARG A 217 -10.78 -7.62 9.57
CA ARG A 217 -11.09 -6.25 10.01
C ARG A 217 -11.67 -5.42 8.85
N GLY A 218 -11.63 -5.92 7.62
CA GLY A 218 -12.36 -5.43 6.45
C GLY A 218 -12.08 -3.96 6.16
N ASP A 219 -13.09 -3.09 6.31
CA ASP A 219 -12.94 -1.66 6.03
C ASP A 219 -11.97 -0.93 6.99
N PHE A 220 -11.68 -1.50 8.17
CA PHE A 220 -10.65 -0.98 9.06
C PHE A 220 -9.23 -1.29 8.57
N ALA A 221 -8.94 -2.54 8.18
CA ALA A 221 -7.65 -2.89 7.57
C ALA A 221 -7.44 -2.14 6.25
N ARG A 222 -8.50 -2.00 5.43
CA ARG A 222 -8.49 -1.16 4.24
C ARG A 222 -8.14 0.30 4.57
N SER A 223 -8.65 0.85 5.67
CA SER A 223 -8.33 2.23 6.08
C SER A 223 -6.87 2.35 6.52
N GLU A 224 -6.35 1.39 7.30
CA GLU A 224 -4.94 1.34 7.71
C GLU A 224 -4.00 1.16 6.51
N ALA A 225 -4.40 0.41 5.48
CA ALA A 225 -3.67 0.30 4.22
C ALA A 225 -3.62 1.65 3.44
N VAL A 226 -4.70 2.45 3.46
CA VAL A 226 -4.69 3.81 2.88
C VAL A 226 -3.81 4.76 3.70
N ASP A 227 -3.83 4.66 5.03
CA ASP A 227 -3.03 5.48 5.96
C ASP A 227 -1.53 5.10 5.99
N GLY A 228 -1.06 4.25 5.06
CA GLY A 228 0.33 3.80 5.01
C GLY A 228 0.76 3.02 6.26
N ASN A 229 -0.18 2.33 6.90
CA ASN A 229 -0.01 1.58 8.14
C ASN A 229 0.43 2.42 9.36
N GLN A 230 0.27 3.76 9.36
CA GLN A 230 0.86 4.66 10.38
C GLN A 230 0.14 4.68 11.75
N GLY A 231 0.02 3.52 12.41
CA GLY A 231 -0.54 3.36 13.75
C GLY A 231 0.33 3.94 14.89
N GLN A 232 0.09 5.20 15.27
CA GLN A 232 0.49 5.82 16.57
C GLN A 232 1.97 5.65 17.04
N GLY A 233 2.93 5.61 16.11
CA GLY A 233 4.36 5.72 16.44
C GLY A 233 4.81 7.15 16.78
N PRO A 234 5.84 7.35 17.63
CA PRO A 234 6.43 8.67 17.85
C PRO A 234 7.17 9.16 16.59
N SER A 235 6.96 10.43 16.21
CA SER A 235 7.49 11.01 14.97
C SER A 235 9.01 10.80 14.79
N PRO A 236 9.49 10.46 13.57
CA PRO A 236 10.91 10.18 13.33
C PRO A 236 11.79 11.41 13.60
N GLN A 237 12.52 11.37 14.72
CA GLN A 237 13.50 12.40 15.03
C GLN A 237 14.70 12.24 14.12
N CYS A 238 14.85 13.14 13.14
CA CYS A 238 16.01 13.24 12.26
C CYS A 238 17.33 13.32 13.05
N ARG A 239 17.96 12.17 13.32
CA ARG A 239 19.25 12.10 14.02
C ARG A 239 20.35 12.61 13.11
N ARG A 240 21.03 13.68 13.53
CA ARG A 240 22.23 14.17 12.84
C ARG A 240 23.31 13.08 12.84
N PRO A 241 24.05 12.88 11.74
CA PRO A 241 25.18 11.95 11.72
C PRO A 241 26.22 12.35 12.77
N ALA A 242 26.70 11.37 13.52
CA ALA A 242 27.61 11.58 14.64
C ALA A 242 28.98 12.11 14.13
N ARG A 243 29.32 13.35 14.47
CA ARG A 243 30.66 13.88 14.20
C ARG A 243 31.68 13.24 15.13
N HIS A 244 32.70 12.60 14.55
CA HIS A 244 33.91 12.17 15.25
C HIS A 244 34.45 13.27 16.17
N ARG A 245 34.70 12.92 17.43
CA ARG A 245 35.72 13.55 18.28
C ARG A 245 36.41 12.47 19.10
N GLU A 246 37.73 12.47 19.07
CA GLU A 246 38.55 11.55 19.84
C GLU A 246 38.71 11.98 21.30
N ARG A 247 38.94 10.98 22.17
CA ARG A 247 39.79 10.98 23.37
C ARG A 247 39.83 12.26 24.22
N HIS A 248 39.43 12.15 25.48
CA HIS A 248 40.38 12.07 26.60
C HIS A 248 39.68 11.46 27.84
N ALA A 249 40.38 11.31 28.96
CA ALA A 249 39.98 10.37 30.03
C ALA A 249 40.28 10.87 31.46
N ARG A 250 39.65 10.16 32.43
CA ARG A 250 39.93 10.03 33.88
C ARG A 250 38.94 10.69 34.87
N ARG A 251 38.39 9.79 35.71
CA ARG A 251 38.31 9.81 37.20
C ARG A 251 37.34 10.75 37.95
N ASP A 252 36.72 10.10 38.95
CA ASP A 252 36.32 10.56 40.30
C ASP A 252 35.24 11.69 40.35
N GLN A 253 34.33 11.77 41.33
CA GLN A 253 34.20 11.06 42.62
C GLN A 253 32.73 10.94 43.10
N ASP A 254 32.50 10.32 44.27
CA ASP A 254 31.20 9.90 44.84
C ASP A 254 30.19 11.01 45.20
N LEU A 255 28.91 10.61 45.35
CA LEU A 255 28.13 10.94 46.55
C LEU A 255 26.94 9.98 46.82
N ASP A 256 26.80 9.61 48.10
CA ASP A 256 25.77 8.76 48.75
C ASP A 256 24.37 9.44 48.72
N ARG A 257 23.19 8.82 49.02
CA ARG A 257 22.88 7.66 49.89
C ARG A 257 21.43 7.12 49.70
N ALA A 258 21.21 5.83 50.06
CA ALA A 258 19.97 5.09 50.46
C ALA A 258 18.56 5.43 49.88
N ARG A 259 17.68 4.50 49.40
CA ARG A 259 17.19 3.14 49.83
C ARG A 259 16.19 3.14 51.03
N PRO A 260 15.30 2.12 51.23
CA PRO A 260 14.77 1.05 50.33
C PRO A 260 13.27 0.62 50.52
N HIS A 261 12.84 -0.41 49.76
CA HIS A 261 11.68 -1.35 49.98
C HIS A 261 10.25 -0.89 49.59
N ALA A 262 9.30 -1.78 49.24
CA ALA A 262 9.22 -3.25 49.43
C ALA A 262 8.77 -4.09 48.19
N ARG A 263 8.65 -5.41 48.38
CA ARG A 263 8.28 -6.49 47.41
C ARG A 263 7.09 -7.30 47.96
N ALA A 264 6.33 -8.00 47.10
CA ALA A 264 5.37 -9.12 47.32
C ALA A 264 3.99 -8.86 46.66
N LEU A 265 3.16 -9.84 46.24
CA LEU A 265 3.32 -11.20 45.67
C LEU A 265 1.93 -11.67 45.14
N PHE A 266 1.85 -12.84 44.48
CA PHE A 266 0.63 -13.48 43.95
C PHE A 266 -0.44 -13.85 45.01
N ASP A 267 -1.73 -13.83 44.66
CA ASP A 267 -2.53 -15.06 44.34
C ASP A 267 -3.79 -14.68 43.52
N SER A 268 -4.71 -15.63 43.34
CA SER A 268 -5.69 -15.79 42.27
C SER A 268 -7.08 -16.19 42.83
N ARG A 269 -8.04 -16.51 41.93
CA ARG A 269 -9.49 -16.77 42.18
C ARG A 269 -10.28 -15.47 42.44
N GLY A 270 -11.57 -15.35 42.12
CA GLY A 270 -12.54 -16.27 41.50
C GLY A 270 -13.96 -15.65 41.58
N PHE A 271 -15.01 -16.41 41.25
CA PHE A 271 -16.43 -16.01 41.20
C PHE A 271 -16.79 -15.05 40.04
N HIS A 272 -17.71 -15.39 39.12
CA HIS A 272 -19.15 -15.72 39.19
C HIS A 272 -20.07 -14.49 39.00
N GLU A 273 -20.56 -14.38 37.77
CA GLU A 273 -21.94 -14.04 37.37
C GLU A 273 -22.99 -13.86 38.48
N LEU A 274 -23.72 -12.73 38.47
CA LEU A 274 -25.14 -12.64 38.86
C LEU A 274 -25.82 -11.31 38.44
N GLN A 275 -26.82 -11.42 37.55
CA GLN A 275 -28.09 -10.67 37.42
C GLN A 275 -28.23 -9.15 37.71
N HIS A 276 -29.00 -8.46 36.85
CA HIS A 276 -29.58 -7.13 37.07
C HIS A 276 -30.55 -7.09 38.28
N PRO A 277 -30.77 -5.89 38.85
CA PRO A 277 -32.15 -5.35 38.80
C PRO A 277 -32.25 -3.84 38.48
N SER A 278 -33.48 -3.37 38.26
CA SER A 278 -33.85 -1.98 37.95
C SER A 278 -34.41 -1.22 39.17
N GLY A 279 -34.22 0.11 39.24
CA GLY A 279 -34.79 0.94 40.32
C GLY A 279 -34.61 2.46 40.13
N ARG A 280 -35.65 3.24 40.44
CA ARG A 280 -35.70 4.71 40.21
C ARG A 280 -35.08 5.55 41.33
N ALA A 281 -34.25 6.51 40.92
CA ALA A 281 -34.18 7.93 41.31
C ALA A 281 -34.40 8.41 42.77
N LEU A 282 -33.50 9.30 43.23
CA LEU A 282 -33.81 10.51 44.01
C LEU A 282 -32.63 11.53 43.94
N ALA A 283 -32.90 12.82 44.13
CA ALA A 283 -31.91 13.91 44.19
C ALA A 283 -32.39 15.01 45.17
N PRO A 284 -31.48 15.78 45.79
CA PRO A 284 -31.17 17.17 45.35
C PRO A 284 -29.63 17.45 45.43
N VAL A 285 -29.02 18.66 45.38
CA VAL A 285 -29.44 20.06 45.56
C VAL A 285 -28.69 21.04 44.63
N TYR A 286 -29.45 21.98 44.05
CA TYR A 286 -29.20 23.40 43.69
C TYR A 286 -27.90 24.09 44.19
N ILE A 287 -27.32 25.06 43.47
CA ILE A 287 -27.79 26.46 43.17
C ILE A 287 -26.95 27.00 41.97
N ARG A 288 -27.37 27.84 40.99
CA ARG A 288 -28.59 28.62 40.60
C ARG A 288 -28.76 28.50 39.05
N GLY A 289 -29.43 29.31 38.20
CA GLY A 289 -30.06 30.65 38.17
C GLY A 289 -29.30 31.59 37.20
N LEU A 290 -29.88 32.35 36.24
CA LEU A 290 -31.25 32.83 35.95
C LEU A 290 -31.52 32.83 34.42
N ARG A 291 -32.64 32.31 33.88
CA ARG A 291 -34.00 32.92 33.65
C ARG A 291 -34.03 34.14 32.70
N CYS A 292 -35.01 34.36 31.79
CA CYS A 292 -36.18 33.60 31.26
C CYS A 292 -36.60 34.26 29.92
N GLY A 293 -37.06 33.56 28.87
CA GLY A 293 -38.43 33.03 28.65
C GLY A 293 -39.19 33.86 27.57
N PRO A 294 -40.45 33.59 27.19
CA PRO A 294 -41.25 32.35 27.24
C PRO A 294 -41.75 31.89 25.84
N VAL A 295 -42.25 30.64 25.73
CA VAL A 295 -43.04 30.17 24.56
C VAL A 295 -44.25 29.37 25.05
N ARG A 296 -45.41 29.53 24.38
CA ARG A 296 -46.59 28.64 24.46
C ARG A 296 -47.03 28.31 23.04
N GLY A 297 -47.34 27.05 22.77
CA GLY A 297 -47.88 26.58 21.48
C GLY A 297 -49.37 26.23 21.54
N VAL A 298 -49.93 25.87 20.38
CA VAL A 298 -51.29 25.32 20.21
C VAL A 298 -51.23 24.22 19.13
N SER A 299 -52.13 23.24 19.21
CA SER A 299 -52.12 22.01 18.39
C SER A 299 -53.18 22.02 17.27
N GLY A 300 -52.74 21.65 16.06
CA GLY A 300 -53.43 21.01 14.92
C GLY A 300 -54.95 21.12 14.66
N LEU A 301 -55.29 21.29 13.37
CA LEU A 301 -56.34 20.58 12.61
C LEU A 301 -56.23 20.91 11.10
N GLY A 302 -56.70 20.03 10.21
CA GLY A 302 -56.76 20.25 8.74
C GLY A 302 -58.12 20.78 8.26
N PRO A 303 -58.50 20.71 6.96
CA PRO A 303 -57.88 19.94 5.86
C PRO A 303 -57.54 20.77 4.58
N ASP A 304 -57.03 20.08 3.54
CA ASP A 304 -56.96 20.52 2.13
C ASP A 304 -58.39 20.65 1.52
N PRO A 305 -58.64 21.49 0.46
CA PRO A 305 -58.20 21.11 -0.89
C PRO A 305 -57.82 22.24 -1.88
N ALA A 306 -56.67 22.03 -2.55
CA ALA A 306 -56.48 22.08 -4.01
C ALA A 306 -56.38 23.41 -4.83
N ALA A 307 -55.49 23.33 -5.84
CA ALA A 307 -55.44 24.07 -7.11
C ALA A 307 -55.17 25.60 -7.10
N GLY A 308 -53.91 25.99 -7.31
CA GLY A 308 -53.53 27.38 -7.58
C GLY A 308 -52.02 27.63 -7.67
N ALA A 309 -51.31 26.97 -8.58
CA ALA A 309 -49.85 27.09 -8.71
C ALA A 309 -49.42 28.18 -9.72
N PRO A 310 -48.60 29.16 -9.33
CA PRO A 310 -47.72 29.89 -10.22
C PRO A 310 -46.30 29.30 -10.18
N GLU A 311 -45.69 29.10 -11.35
CA GLU A 311 -44.24 28.88 -11.44
C GLU A 311 -43.50 30.16 -11.02
N LEU A 312 -42.42 30.04 -10.25
CA LEU A 312 -41.45 31.12 -10.07
C LEU A 312 -40.03 30.58 -10.20
N SER A 313 -39.36 31.00 -11.28
CA SER A 313 -38.00 30.64 -11.65
C SER A 313 -36.96 31.17 -10.66
N VAL A 314 -35.91 30.37 -10.41
CA VAL A 314 -34.70 30.84 -9.72
C VAL A 314 -33.95 31.83 -10.61
N SER A 315 -34.08 33.13 -10.33
CA SER A 315 -33.25 34.18 -10.94
C SER A 315 -31.94 34.33 -10.17
N ALA A 316 -30.84 34.51 -10.90
CA ALA A 316 -29.50 34.55 -10.31
C ALA A 316 -29.26 35.80 -9.45
N ILE A 317 -28.57 35.63 -8.32
CA ILE A 317 -28.08 36.74 -7.50
C ILE A 317 -26.80 37.30 -8.13
N GLU A 318 -26.95 38.34 -8.96
CA GLU A 318 -25.82 38.99 -9.62
C GLU A 318 -25.11 39.98 -8.66
N ALA A 319 -23.93 39.60 -8.16
CA ALA A 319 -23.13 40.39 -7.21
C ALA A 319 -22.52 41.64 -7.87
N ARG A 320 -23.28 42.74 -7.87
CA ARG A 320 -22.97 43.96 -8.64
C ARG A 320 -22.00 44.92 -7.93
N SER A 321 -20.68 44.73 -8.12
CA SER A 321 -19.68 45.73 -7.72
C SER A 321 -19.62 46.93 -8.69
N PRO A 322 -19.45 48.17 -8.20
CA PRO A 322 -19.50 49.38 -9.04
C PRO A 322 -18.17 49.67 -9.75
N GLY A 323 -18.25 50.31 -10.93
CA GLY A 323 -17.22 51.26 -11.36
C GLY A 323 -15.97 50.74 -12.09
N THR A 324 -16.00 49.58 -12.76
CA THR A 324 -14.91 49.17 -13.69
C THR A 324 -15.44 48.85 -15.08
N SER A 325 -14.77 49.34 -16.12
CA SER A 325 -15.22 49.14 -17.51
C SER A 325 -14.93 47.71 -18.00
N SER A 326 -15.71 47.25 -18.98
CA SER A 326 -15.61 45.89 -19.56
C SER A 326 -14.19 45.57 -20.04
N ALA A 327 -13.50 46.52 -20.67
CA ALA A 327 -12.12 46.36 -21.13
C ALA A 327 -11.11 46.12 -19.98
N VAL A 328 -11.30 46.74 -18.81
CA VAL A 328 -10.46 46.51 -17.63
C VAL A 328 -10.70 45.11 -17.07
N ARG A 329 -11.95 44.64 -17.02
CA ARG A 329 -12.27 43.27 -16.58
C ARG A 329 -11.67 42.22 -17.53
N ALA A 330 -11.73 42.45 -18.85
CA ALA A 330 -11.10 41.58 -19.84
C ALA A 330 -9.57 41.57 -19.72
N LEU A 331 -8.93 42.72 -19.50
CA LEU A 331 -7.48 42.82 -19.27
C LEU A 331 -7.04 42.12 -17.98
N VAL A 332 -7.79 42.27 -16.87
CA VAL A 332 -7.50 41.58 -15.61
C VAL A 332 -7.68 40.06 -15.78
N ALA A 333 -8.73 39.60 -16.46
CA ALA A 333 -8.92 38.18 -16.75
C ALA A 333 -7.78 37.61 -17.63
N ALA A 334 -7.38 38.32 -18.68
CA ALA A 334 -6.26 37.91 -19.54
C ALA A 334 -4.92 37.90 -18.78
N ALA A 335 -4.67 38.90 -17.92
CA ALA A 335 -3.48 38.95 -17.07
C ALA A 335 -3.47 37.81 -16.03
N LEU A 336 -4.63 37.47 -15.45
CA LEU A 336 -4.78 36.33 -14.55
C LEU A 336 -4.54 35.00 -15.28
N VAL A 337 -5.09 34.79 -16.47
CA VAL A 337 -4.81 33.58 -17.27
C VAL A 337 -3.32 33.47 -17.62
N VAL A 338 -2.67 34.56 -18.04
CA VAL A 338 -1.22 34.57 -18.28
C VAL A 338 -0.43 34.29 -17.00
N ALA A 339 -0.83 34.87 -15.87
CA ALA A 339 -0.20 34.60 -14.56
C ALA A 339 -0.40 33.15 -14.10
N MET A 340 -1.58 32.56 -14.33
CA MET A 340 -1.87 31.15 -14.03
C MET A 340 -1.09 30.21 -14.95
N CYS A 341 -0.92 30.54 -16.23
CA CYS A 341 -0.05 29.78 -17.13
C CYS A 341 1.42 29.87 -16.72
N LEU A 342 1.91 31.06 -16.36
CA LEU A 342 3.30 31.26 -15.89
C LEU A 342 3.54 30.61 -14.52
N PHE A 343 2.57 30.66 -13.60
CA PHE A 343 2.62 30.00 -12.30
C PHE A 343 2.54 28.48 -12.45
N GLY A 344 1.62 27.96 -13.26
CA GLY A 344 1.52 26.53 -13.57
C GLY A 344 2.79 26.00 -14.25
N PHE A 345 3.39 26.77 -15.17
CA PHE A 345 4.69 26.45 -15.77
C PHE A 345 5.83 26.52 -14.75
N GLY A 346 5.83 27.52 -13.85
CA GLY A 346 6.79 27.66 -12.76
C GLY A 346 6.71 26.54 -11.72
N VAL A 347 5.51 26.14 -11.32
CA VAL A 347 5.25 24.99 -10.44
C VAL A 347 5.59 23.67 -11.13
N TYR A 348 5.28 23.52 -12.42
CA TYR A 348 5.68 22.34 -13.20
C TYR A 348 7.20 22.24 -13.32
N HIS A 349 7.92 23.35 -13.54
CA HIS A 349 9.37 23.37 -13.55
C HIS A 349 10.00 23.20 -12.16
N ALA A 350 9.41 23.75 -11.10
CA ALA A 350 9.85 23.53 -9.73
C ALA A 350 9.66 22.07 -9.32
N ALA A 351 8.49 21.48 -9.58
CA ALA A 351 8.23 20.05 -9.39
C ALA A 351 9.12 19.18 -10.30
N SER A 352 9.54 19.68 -11.47
CA SER A 352 10.53 19.02 -12.32
C SER A 352 12.00 19.26 -11.91
N LEU A 353 12.26 20.14 -10.95
CA LEU A 353 13.55 20.29 -10.24
C LEU A 353 13.55 19.49 -8.92
N PHE A 354 12.37 19.28 -8.32
CA PHE A 354 12.12 18.29 -7.27
C PHE A 354 11.83 16.88 -7.80
N LYS A 355 11.99 16.65 -9.11
CA LYS A 355 12.19 15.28 -9.60
C LYS A 355 13.52 14.80 -9.06
N ASN A 356 13.47 13.85 -8.13
CA ASN A 356 14.52 12.85 -8.01
C ASN A 356 14.89 12.41 -9.43
N SER A 357 16.19 12.39 -9.73
CA SER A 357 16.70 11.88 -11.00
C SER A 357 16.30 10.41 -11.10
N LYS A 358 15.16 10.11 -11.75
CA LYS A 358 14.52 8.79 -11.71
C LYS A 358 15.58 7.71 -11.93
N THR A 359 15.89 6.97 -10.87
CA THR A 359 16.93 5.94 -10.85
C THR A 359 16.61 4.98 -11.98
N GLN A 360 17.40 5.04 -13.06
CA GLN A 360 17.01 4.39 -14.31
C GLN A 360 17.14 2.88 -14.16
N ILE A 361 16.00 2.22 -14.01
CA ILE A 361 15.91 0.77 -13.88
C ILE A 361 16.52 0.11 -15.12
N ARG A 362 17.39 -0.88 -14.89
CA ARG A 362 18.15 -1.59 -15.92
C ARG A 362 17.77 -3.06 -15.90
N ARG A 363 17.91 -3.74 -17.02
CA ARG A 363 17.84 -5.21 -17.03
C ARG A 363 19.06 -5.75 -16.27
N PRO A 364 18.95 -6.83 -15.47
CA PRO A 364 20.10 -7.46 -14.83
C PRO A 364 21.24 -7.80 -15.81
N THR A 365 20.92 -8.15 -17.06
CA THR A 365 21.89 -8.39 -18.15
C THR A 365 22.67 -7.16 -18.61
N GLU A 366 22.25 -5.95 -18.24
CA GLU A 366 22.94 -4.67 -18.47
C GLU A 366 23.82 -4.26 -17.28
N ALA A 367 23.87 -5.09 -16.23
CA ALA A 367 24.58 -4.83 -15.00
C ALA A 367 25.63 -5.92 -14.68
N SER A 368 26.69 -5.49 -13.99
CA SER A 368 27.70 -6.36 -13.38
C SER A 368 27.70 -6.14 -11.87
N ALA A 369 27.74 -7.21 -11.09
CA ALA A 369 27.75 -7.16 -9.63
C ALA A 369 28.96 -7.94 -9.06
N PRO A 370 29.36 -7.71 -7.79
CA PRO A 370 30.39 -8.52 -7.15
C PRO A 370 30.02 -10.02 -7.15
N SER A 371 30.99 -10.89 -7.47
CA SER A 371 30.73 -12.34 -7.43
C SER A 371 30.34 -12.80 -6.02
N LEU A 372 29.27 -13.56 -5.94
CA LEU A 372 28.85 -14.34 -4.77
C LEU A 372 29.26 -15.82 -4.95
N PRO A 373 29.30 -16.62 -3.87
CA PRO A 373 29.53 -18.06 -3.98
C PRO A 373 28.37 -18.77 -4.71
N GLY A 374 28.69 -19.72 -5.59
CA GLY A 374 27.71 -20.56 -6.28
C GLY A 374 26.86 -19.82 -7.32
N THR A 375 25.59 -20.24 -7.44
CA THR A 375 24.65 -19.80 -8.47
C THR A 375 23.33 -19.37 -7.82
N MET A 376 22.84 -18.18 -8.17
CA MET A 376 21.57 -17.63 -7.66
C MET A 376 20.60 -17.40 -8.81
N TYR A 377 19.30 -17.58 -8.59
CA TYR A 377 18.23 -17.18 -9.52
C TYR A 377 17.40 -16.09 -8.87
N VAL A 378 17.35 -14.93 -9.52
CA VAL A 378 16.56 -13.75 -9.10
C VAL A 378 15.49 -13.45 -10.15
N VAL A 379 14.49 -12.65 -9.76
CA VAL A 379 13.40 -12.25 -10.65
C VAL A 379 13.38 -10.73 -10.78
N GLN A 380 13.07 -10.24 -11.98
CA GLN A 380 12.73 -8.85 -12.25
C GLN A 380 11.60 -8.82 -13.27
N ALA A 381 10.52 -8.08 -13.00
CA ALA A 381 9.41 -7.84 -13.91
C ALA A 381 8.85 -9.13 -14.55
N GLY A 382 8.74 -10.21 -13.77
CA GLY A 382 8.22 -11.49 -14.26
C GLY A 382 9.17 -12.28 -15.18
N ALA A 383 10.48 -11.98 -15.18
CA ALA A 383 11.53 -12.78 -15.83
C ALA A 383 12.54 -13.32 -14.80
N ILE A 384 12.98 -14.58 -14.98
CA ILE A 384 14.01 -15.19 -14.13
C ILE A 384 15.40 -15.01 -14.76
N TYR A 385 16.35 -14.55 -13.94
CA TYR A 385 17.76 -14.34 -14.31
C TYR A 385 18.66 -15.21 -13.44
N ARG A 386 19.55 -15.98 -14.08
CA ARG A 386 20.66 -16.69 -13.41
C ARG A 386 21.81 -15.72 -13.18
N PHE A 387 22.16 -15.51 -11.90
CA PHE A 387 23.33 -14.78 -11.46
C PHE A 387 24.46 -15.76 -11.09
N GLN A 388 25.61 -15.60 -11.74
CA GLN A 388 26.79 -16.45 -11.51
C GLN A 388 28.06 -15.67 -11.87
N HIS A 389 29.13 -15.82 -11.09
CA HIS A 389 30.43 -15.16 -11.35
C HIS A 389 30.36 -13.63 -11.55
N GLY A 390 29.40 -12.96 -10.89
CA GLY A 390 29.20 -11.50 -11.00
C GLY A 390 28.43 -11.03 -12.23
N SER A 391 27.93 -11.95 -13.07
CA SER A 391 27.18 -11.66 -14.30
C SER A 391 25.77 -12.25 -14.25
N PHE A 392 24.81 -11.59 -14.89
CA PHE A 392 23.44 -12.09 -15.05
C PHE A 392 23.20 -12.63 -16.46
N ARG A 393 22.45 -13.73 -16.55
CA ARG A 393 21.88 -14.26 -17.80
C ARG A 393 20.40 -14.55 -17.60
N GLN A 394 19.56 -13.90 -18.40
CA GLN A 394 18.13 -14.23 -18.47
C GLN A 394 17.94 -15.68 -18.92
N ILE A 395 17.04 -16.42 -18.25
CA ILE A 395 16.70 -17.81 -18.62
C ILE A 395 15.26 -17.95 -19.13
N VAL A 396 14.33 -17.10 -18.70
CA VAL A 396 12.95 -17.01 -19.24
C VAL A 396 12.56 -15.54 -19.46
N ALA A 397 11.63 -15.31 -20.38
CA ALA A 397 11.14 -13.98 -20.76
C ALA A 397 10.28 -13.32 -19.67
N GLU A 398 10.02 -12.02 -19.82
CA GLU A 398 9.12 -11.20 -18.99
C GLU A 398 7.65 -11.64 -19.20
N ASP A 399 7.25 -12.71 -18.51
CA ASP A 399 6.05 -13.51 -18.80
C ASP A 399 5.42 -14.02 -17.48
N GLY A 400 5.43 -13.17 -16.45
CA GLY A 400 4.80 -13.44 -15.15
C GLY A 400 5.51 -14.48 -14.27
N TRP A 401 6.75 -14.83 -14.57
CA TRP A 401 7.53 -15.81 -13.81
C TRP A 401 7.98 -15.25 -12.47
N MET A 402 7.70 -15.96 -11.38
CA MET A 402 8.02 -15.54 -10.02
C MET A 402 8.40 -16.73 -9.11
N GLN A 403 8.99 -16.43 -7.96
CA GLN A 403 9.26 -17.39 -6.87
C GLN A 403 9.95 -18.71 -7.33
N PRO A 404 11.14 -18.66 -7.97
CA PRO A 404 11.90 -19.86 -8.32
C PRO A 404 12.33 -20.62 -7.05
N ALA A 405 12.39 -21.95 -7.15
CA ALA A 405 13.03 -22.82 -6.18
C ALA A 405 13.74 -23.98 -6.89
N LEU A 406 14.94 -24.33 -6.42
CA LEU A 406 15.79 -25.36 -7.02
C LEU A 406 15.47 -26.75 -6.47
N SER A 407 15.62 -27.77 -7.32
CA SER A 407 15.66 -29.16 -6.86
C SER A 407 16.95 -29.43 -6.06
N PRO A 408 16.97 -30.42 -5.14
CA PRO A 408 18.13 -30.65 -4.26
C PRO A 408 19.43 -31.04 -4.97
N ASP A 409 19.33 -31.54 -6.20
CA ASP A 409 20.45 -31.87 -7.09
C ASP A 409 20.90 -30.68 -7.97
N GLY A 410 20.22 -29.54 -7.89
CA GLY A 410 20.48 -28.34 -8.70
C GLY A 410 20.14 -28.47 -10.19
N SER A 411 19.56 -29.58 -10.65
CA SER A 411 19.33 -29.82 -12.09
C SER A 411 18.09 -29.11 -12.66
N ARG A 412 17.08 -28.87 -11.81
CA ARG A 412 15.79 -28.30 -12.17
C ARG A 412 15.40 -27.13 -11.27
N LEU A 413 14.54 -26.29 -11.79
CA LEU A 413 13.76 -25.30 -11.07
C LEU A 413 12.30 -25.77 -11.03
N VAL A 414 11.59 -25.42 -9.97
CA VAL A 414 10.14 -25.17 -10.02
C VAL A 414 9.96 -23.66 -9.89
N ALA A 415 9.02 -23.08 -10.63
CA ALA A 415 8.67 -21.67 -10.54
C ALA A 415 7.17 -21.47 -10.68
N VAL A 416 6.67 -20.38 -10.13
CA VAL A 416 5.29 -19.91 -10.35
C VAL A 416 5.27 -19.12 -11.65
N LYS A 417 4.28 -19.35 -12.51
CA LYS A 417 3.86 -18.37 -13.52
C LYS A 417 2.55 -17.75 -13.06
N ARG A 418 2.53 -16.43 -12.90
CA ARG A 418 1.37 -15.64 -12.50
C ARG A 418 0.75 -14.90 -13.68
N SER A 419 -0.54 -15.16 -13.89
CA SER A 419 -1.43 -14.41 -14.78
C SER A 419 -2.36 -13.49 -13.97
N VAL A 420 -3.28 -12.78 -14.63
CA VAL A 420 -4.15 -11.77 -14.00
C VAL A 420 -5.02 -12.35 -12.87
N ASN A 421 -5.55 -13.57 -13.04
CA ASN A 421 -6.55 -14.18 -12.13
C ASN A 421 -6.14 -15.54 -11.55
N VAL A 422 -4.97 -16.04 -11.93
CA VAL A 422 -4.54 -17.42 -11.74
C VAL A 422 -3.02 -17.48 -11.69
N SER A 423 -2.45 -18.43 -10.94
CA SER A 423 -1.03 -18.76 -11.05
C SER A 423 -0.81 -20.27 -10.97
N ASP A 424 0.19 -20.78 -11.69
CA ASP A 424 0.47 -22.21 -11.77
C ASP A 424 1.97 -22.53 -11.63
N LEU A 425 2.27 -23.75 -11.17
CA LEU A 425 3.62 -24.26 -10.99
C LEU A 425 4.12 -24.98 -12.24
N TYR A 426 5.33 -24.62 -12.68
CA TYR A 426 6.01 -25.28 -13.78
C TYR A 426 7.38 -25.76 -13.35
N VAL A 427 7.76 -26.97 -13.80
CA VAL A 427 9.12 -27.48 -13.69
C VAL A 427 9.87 -27.12 -14.96
N MET A 428 11.11 -26.64 -14.80
CA MET A 428 11.99 -26.29 -15.91
C MET A 428 13.44 -26.66 -15.60
N SER A 429 14.26 -26.78 -16.64
CA SER A 429 15.72 -26.83 -16.49
C SER A 429 16.29 -25.50 -15.99
N THR A 430 17.50 -25.52 -15.42
CA THR A 430 18.27 -24.33 -15.00
C THR A 430 18.71 -23.39 -16.14
N ASP A 431 18.40 -23.75 -17.39
CA ASP A 431 18.52 -22.93 -18.60
C ASP A 431 17.14 -22.42 -19.11
N GLY A 432 16.07 -22.58 -18.34
CA GLY A 432 14.73 -22.03 -18.63
C GLY A 432 13.83 -22.85 -19.56
N ARG A 433 14.30 -24.00 -20.08
CA ARG A 433 13.41 -24.91 -20.83
C ARG A 433 12.39 -25.56 -19.88
N ILE A 434 11.12 -25.21 -20.02
CA ILE A 434 9.99 -25.84 -19.33
C ILE A 434 9.92 -27.32 -19.73
N SER A 435 9.68 -28.20 -18.74
CA SER A 435 9.49 -29.63 -18.94
C SER A 435 8.11 -30.13 -18.52
N GLU A 436 7.45 -29.47 -17.57
CA GLU A 436 6.21 -29.97 -16.96
C GLU A 436 5.38 -28.82 -16.33
N GLN A 437 4.06 -29.01 -16.23
CA GLN A 437 3.16 -28.15 -15.46
C GLN A 437 2.54 -28.99 -14.33
N LEU A 438 2.73 -28.60 -13.06
CA LEU A 438 2.32 -29.38 -11.88
C LEU A 438 0.94 -29.02 -11.34
N THR A 439 0.39 -27.88 -11.74
CA THR A 439 -0.95 -27.42 -11.34
C THR A 439 -1.67 -26.84 -12.55
N HIS A 440 -2.99 -27.00 -12.60
CA HIS A 440 -3.85 -26.39 -13.60
C HIS A 440 -4.96 -25.64 -12.87
N SER A 441 -4.71 -24.36 -12.62
CA SER A 441 -5.50 -23.54 -11.71
C SER A 441 -6.52 -22.64 -12.43
N GLU A 442 -6.64 -22.79 -13.75
CA GLU A 442 -7.54 -22.01 -14.61
C GLU A 442 -8.90 -22.68 -14.81
N SER A 443 -9.96 -21.86 -14.83
CA SER A 443 -11.36 -22.24 -15.00
C SER A 443 -12.10 -21.20 -15.86
N PRO A 444 -13.10 -21.58 -16.67
CA PRO A 444 -13.97 -20.63 -17.39
C PRO A 444 -14.76 -19.69 -16.47
N THR A 445 -14.94 -20.05 -15.20
CA THR A 445 -15.56 -19.23 -14.15
C THR A 445 -14.45 -18.62 -13.31
N VAL A 446 -14.34 -17.29 -13.29
CA VAL A 446 -13.13 -16.62 -12.76
C VAL A 446 -12.94 -16.91 -11.27
N GLU A 447 -14.01 -16.99 -10.48
CA GLU A 447 -14.03 -17.29 -9.05
C GLU A 447 -13.55 -18.72 -8.71
N LEU A 448 -13.59 -19.63 -9.70
CA LEU A 448 -13.06 -20.99 -9.59
C LEU A 448 -11.59 -21.10 -10.04
N ASN A 449 -10.96 -19.99 -10.40
CA ASN A 449 -9.50 -19.95 -10.54
C ASN A 449 -8.83 -20.02 -9.17
N HIS A 450 -7.62 -20.57 -9.16
CA HIS A 450 -6.80 -20.71 -7.97
C HIS A 450 -5.49 -19.90 -8.04
N TRP A 451 -4.98 -19.56 -6.87
CA TRP A 451 -3.67 -18.97 -6.63
C TRP A 451 -2.72 -20.01 -6.05
N VAL A 452 -1.52 -20.08 -6.62
CA VAL A 452 -0.47 -21.04 -6.23
C VAL A 452 0.87 -20.32 -6.10
N PHE A 453 1.48 -20.39 -4.92
CA PHE A 453 2.66 -19.58 -4.53
C PHE A 453 3.67 -20.35 -3.67
N TYR A 454 4.85 -19.76 -3.49
CA TYR A 454 5.93 -20.20 -2.60
C TYR A 454 6.35 -21.67 -2.74
N PRO A 455 6.67 -22.17 -3.94
CA PRO A 455 7.07 -23.56 -4.10
C PRO A 455 8.42 -23.86 -3.44
N ARG A 456 8.58 -25.08 -2.91
CA ARG A 456 9.84 -25.69 -2.48
C ARG A 456 9.83 -27.20 -2.77
N TYR A 457 10.96 -27.76 -3.17
CA TYR A 457 11.14 -29.22 -3.21
C TYR A 457 11.38 -29.78 -1.81
N SER A 458 10.91 -31.00 -1.56
CA SER A 458 11.41 -31.86 -0.49
C SER A 458 12.90 -32.19 -0.69
N HIS A 459 13.62 -32.56 0.37
CA HIS A 459 15.07 -32.82 0.28
C HIS A 459 15.43 -34.02 -0.64
N ASP A 460 14.50 -34.95 -0.90
CA ASP A 460 14.68 -36.04 -1.86
C ASP A 460 14.30 -35.65 -3.32
N GLY A 461 13.74 -34.45 -3.53
CA GLY A 461 13.29 -33.96 -4.83
C GLY A 461 12.05 -34.64 -5.40
N SER A 462 11.36 -35.49 -4.63
CA SER A 462 10.18 -36.26 -5.10
C SER A 462 8.86 -35.49 -5.02
N THR A 463 8.82 -34.44 -4.20
CA THR A 463 7.61 -33.71 -3.79
C THR A 463 7.87 -32.20 -3.88
N VAL A 464 6.87 -31.43 -4.32
CA VAL A 464 6.86 -29.96 -4.22
C VAL A 464 5.77 -29.54 -3.23
N PHE A 465 6.17 -28.76 -2.23
CA PHE A 465 5.31 -28.06 -1.28
C PHE A 465 5.03 -26.64 -1.79
N PHE A 466 3.83 -26.12 -1.59
CA PHE A 466 3.40 -24.81 -2.07
C PHE A 466 2.17 -24.30 -1.28
N SER A 467 1.93 -22.99 -1.31
CA SER A 467 0.69 -22.39 -0.81
C SER A 467 -0.38 -22.37 -1.91
N TYR A 468 -1.62 -22.68 -1.55
CA TYR A 468 -2.76 -22.81 -2.47
C TYR A 468 -4.05 -22.29 -1.83
N ASP A 469 -4.86 -21.51 -2.54
CA ASP A 469 -6.14 -21.00 -2.01
C ASP A 469 -7.26 -22.05 -2.07
N ALA A 470 -7.31 -22.91 -1.04
CA ALA A 470 -8.28 -23.99 -0.95
C ALA A 470 -9.69 -23.47 -0.60
N LYS A 471 -10.36 -22.86 -1.61
CA LYS A 471 -11.68 -22.21 -1.55
C LYS A 471 -12.64 -22.87 -0.57
N ASP A 472 -13.31 -22.04 0.24
CA ASP A 472 -14.46 -22.49 1.01
C ASP A 472 -15.70 -22.64 0.10
N PRO A 473 -16.25 -23.86 -0.09
CA PRO A 473 -17.45 -24.07 -0.90
C PRO A 473 -18.73 -23.46 -0.27
N TYR A 474 -18.67 -22.95 0.97
CA TYR A 474 -19.80 -22.34 1.68
C TYR A 474 -19.68 -20.81 1.84
N ASN A 475 -18.53 -20.21 1.53
CA ASN A 475 -18.31 -18.77 1.67
C ASN A 475 -17.23 -18.28 0.69
N SER A 476 -17.65 -17.68 -0.42
CA SER A 476 -16.77 -17.16 -1.47
C SER A 476 -15.86 -16.01 -1.04
N TYR A 477 -16.05 -15.44 0.16
CA TYR A 477 -15.14 -14.43 0.72
C TYR A 477 -14.04 -15.02 1.60
N ARG A 478 -14.12 -16.30 1.99
CA ARG A 478 -13.05 -16.99 2.72
C ARG A 478 -12.04 -17.58 1.73
N VAL A 479 -11.04 -16.76 1.39
CA VAL A 479 -9.99 -17.08 0.42
C VAL A 479 -8.63 -17.09 1.13
N ASP A 480 -8.37 -18.14 1.91
CA ASP A 480 -7.13 -18.32 2.66
C ASP A 480 -6.22 -19.37 2.00
N LEU A 481 -4.91 -19.07 1.92
CA LEU A 481 -3.89 -20.03 1.50
C LEU A 481 -3.72 -21.16 2.52
N ALA A 482 -3.56 -22.39 2.04
CA ALA A 482 -3.11 -23.52 2.83
C ALA A 482 -1.85 -24.11 2.20
N VAL A 483 -0.93 -24.67 2.99
CA VAL A 483 0.19 -25.42 2.42
C VAL A 483 -0.32 -26.77 1.92
N LEU A 484 -0.11 -27.03 0.64
CA LEU A 484 -0.32 -28.29 -0.05
C LEU A 484 1.04 -28.87 -0.50
N ALA A 485 1.04 -30.17 -0.79
CA ALA A 485 2.17 -30.87 -1.39
C ALA A 485 1.70 -31.75 -2.57
N THR A 486 2.45 -31.79 -3.66
CA THR A 486 2.20 -32.67 -4.82
C THR A 486 3.48 -33.36 -5.29
N SER A 487 3.38 -34.41 -6.10
CA SER A 487 4.56 -35.11 -6.60
C SER A 487 5.28 -34.34 -7.72
N ALA A 488 6.59 -34.20 -7.58
CA ALA A 488 7.50 -33.61 -8.56
C ALA A 488 7.86 -34.57 -9.73
N VAL A 489 7.36 -35.81 -9.68
CA VAL A 489 7.66 -36.90 -10.63
C VAL A 489 6.41 -37.60 -11.17
N ASN A 490 5.23 -37.31 -10.61
CA ASN A 490 3.93 -37.75 -11.11
C ASN A 490 2.94 -36.58 -11.03
N PRO A 491 2.85 -35.73 -12.07
CA PRO A 491 1.96 -34.56 -12.09
C PRO A 491 0.48 -34.90 -11.91
N SER A 492 0.07 -36.11 -12.31
CA SER A 492 -1.28 -36.64 -12.10
C SER A 492 -1.59 -37.05 -10.65
N ALA A 493 -0.63 -36.91 -9.72
CA ALA A 493 -0.86 -37.15 -8.31
C ALA A 493 -1.74 -36.03 -7.71
N ARG A 494 -2.78 -36.42 -6.98
CA ARG A 494 -3.64 -35.45 -6.28
C ARG A 494 -2.85 -34.78 -5.14
N ALA A 495 -2.77 -33.46 -5.16
CA ALA A 495 -2.16 -32.68 -4.10
C ALA A 495 -2.82 -32.92 -2.72
N GLU A 496 -2.00 -32.94 -1.68
CA GLU A 496 -2.40 -33.20 -0.30
C GLU A 496 -2.23 -31.94 0.57
N ARG A 497 -3.26 -31.57 1.33
CA ARG A 497 -3.19 -30.45 2.27
C ARG A 497 -2.44 -30.85 3.55
N TRP A 498 -1.48 -30.02 3.96
CA TRP A 498 -0.71 -30.15 5.19
C TRP A 498 -1.26 -29.30 6.33
N THR A 499 -1.41 -28.00 6.08
CA THR A 499 -1.84 -27.03 7.09
C THR A 499 -3.32 -26.67 6.95
N VAL A 500 -3.87 -26.01 7.97
CA VAL A 500 -5.19 -25.37 7.92
C VAL A 500 -4.98 -23.92 8.35
N PRO A 501 -5.26 -22.92 7.50
CA PRO A 501 -5.13 -21.51 7.86
C PRO A 501 -6.11 -21.10 8.97
N ASN A 502 -5.87 -19.93 9.57
CA ASN A 502 -6.91 -19.24 10.32
C ASN A 502 -7.77 -18.46 9.31
N ASP A 503 -9.10 -18.52 9.46
CA ASP A 503 -10.05 -17.88 8.53
C ASP A 503 -9.80 -16.36 8.40
N TYR A 504 -9.87 -15.85 7.17
CA TYR A 504 -9.73 -14.43 6.79
C TYR A 504 -8.37 -13.78 7.17
N THR A 505 -7.31 -14.59 7.27
CA THR A 505 -5.94 -14.09 7.49
C THR A 505 -5.12 -13.99 6.21
N GLY A 506 -5.63 -14.49 5.09
CA GLY A 506 -4.90 -14.70 3.84
C GLY A 506 -4.14 -16.03 3.81
N GLY A 507 -3.93 -16.65 4.97
CA GLY A 507 -3.49 -18.05 5.10
C GLY A 507 -1.99 -18.32 4.99
N ASP A 508 -1.64 -19.60 5.10
CA ASP A 508 -0.29 -20.08 5.41
C ASP A 508 0.67 -20.01 4.20
N VAL A 509 1.86 -19.44 4.40
CA VAL A 509 2.85 -19.11 3.35
C VAL A 509 4.28 -19.55 3.68
N ASN A 510 5.19 -19.44 2.71
CA ASN A 510 6.62 -19.79 2.83
C ASN A 510 6.89 -21.20 3.42
N PRO A 511 6.33 -22.29 2.84
CA PRO A 511 6.65 -23.64 3.30
C PRO A 511 8.14 -23.97 3.10
N ILE A 512 8.75 -24.63 4.07
CA ILE A 512 10.11 -25.19 4.01
C ILE A 512 10.04 -26.65 4.51
N PRO A 513 10.03 -27.65 3.61
CA PRO A 513 10.12 -29.04 4.01
C PRO A 513 11.54 -29.38 4.51
N LEU A 514 11.62 -30.15 5.59
CA LEU A 514 12.86 -30.47 6.31
C LEU A 514 13.39 -31.87 5.97
N ARG A 515 14.68 -32.13 6.24
CA ARG A 515 15.31 -33.46 6.08
C ARG A 515 14.63 -34.57 6.90
N ASN A 516 14.00 -34.24 8.02
CA ASN A 516 13.28 -35.20 8.87
C ASN A 516 11.85 -35.51 8.40
N GLY A 517 11.37 -34.84 7.35
CA GLY A 517 9.99 -34.96 6.84
C GLY A 517 8.99 -33.97 7.46
N GLY A 518 9.41 -33.15 8.42
CA GLY A 518 8.61 -32.05 8.96
C GLY A 518 8.56 -30.83 8.02
N LEU A 519 7.78 -29.83 8.42
CA LEU A 519 7.50 -28.63 7.65
C LEU A 519 7.60 -27.38 8.54
N ILE A 520 8.43 -26.41 8.17
CA ILE A 520 8.31 -25.02 8.67
C ILE A 520 7.44 -24.23 7.70
N TYR A 521 6.67 -23.25 8.21
CA TYR A 521 5.91 -22.29 7.40
C TYR A 521 5.66 -21.00 8.18
N THR A 522 5.28 -19.92 7.49
CA THR A 522 4.66 -18.73 8.12
C THR A 522 3.16 -18.98 8.27
N LYS A 523 2.66 -18.90 9.50
CA LYS A 523 1.23 -18.80 9.81
C LYS A 523 0.88 -17.36 10.18
N PHE A 524 -0.36 -16.98 9.94
CA PHE A 524 -0.90 -15.72 10.44
C PHE A 524 -1.84 -16.01 11.62
N SER A 525 -1.43 -15.57 12.81
CA SER A 525 -2.12 -15.78 14.07
C SER A 525 -2.94 -14.55 14.44
N ILE A 526 -4.10 -14.77 15.05
CA ILE A 526 -5.04 -13.72 15.44
C ILE A 526 -4.94 -13.50 16.95
N ASP A 527 -4.80 -12.25 17.40
CA ASP A 527 -4.80 -11.91 18.82
C ASP A 527 -6.21 -11.61 19.39
N SER A 528 -6.27 -11.26 20.68
CA SER A 528 -7.53 -10.91 21.36
C SER A 528 -8.15 -9.57 20.94
N GLN A 529 -7.48 -8.81 20.07
CA GLN A 529 -7.95 -7.57 19.47
C GLN A 529 -8.29 -7.74 17.97
N SER A 530 -8.27 -8.98 17.47
CA SER A 530 -8.42 -9.35 16.06
C SER A 530 -7.33 -8.79 15.14
N VAL A 531 -6.16 -8.45 15.68
CA VAL A 531 -4.99 -8.07 14.87
C VAL A 531 -4.29 -9.35 14.37
N VAL A 532 -3.82 -9.30 13.13
CA VAL A 532 -3.13 -10.41 12.46
C VAL A 532 -1.62 -10.23 12.61
N HIS A 533 -0.97 -11.25 13.16
CA HIS A 533 0.47 -11.29 13.41
C HIS A 533 1.11 -12.44 12.65
N SER A 534 2.26 -12.19 12.01
CA SER A 534 3.02 -13.26 11.36
C SER A 534 3.79 -14.10 12.39
N GLN A 535 3.82 -15.41 12.21
CA GLN A 535 4.46 -16.32 13.16
C GLN A 535 5.11 -17.48 12.40
N ILE A 536 6.33 -17.85 12.79
CA ILE A 536 6.98 -19.05 12.24
C ILE A 536 6.40 -20.28 12.97
N TRP A 537 5.93 -21.27 12.21
CA TRP A 537 5.34 -22.50 12.72
C TRP A 537 6.07 -23.73 12.19
N PHE A 538 6.03 -24.80 12.97
CA PHE A 538 6.51 -26.14 12.64
C PHE A 538 5.37 -27.15 12.69
N GLN A 539 5.36 -28.13 11.78
CA GLN A 539 4.47 -29.30 11.78
C GLN A 539 5.31 -30.57 11.54
N ASP A 540 5.28 -31.50 12.50
CA ASP A 540 6.04 -32.77 12.48
C ASP A 540 5.76 -33.61 11.23
N ARG A 541 4.48 -33.70 10.85
CA ARG A 541 4.02 -34.44 9.67
C ARG A 541 2.59 -34.04 9.29
N ARG A 542 2.22 -34.28 8.03
CA ARG A 542 0.88 -34.01 7.47
C ARG A 542 -0.25 -34.44 8.42
N GLY A 543 -0.98 -33.46 8.97
CA GLY A 543 -2.12 -33.70 9.86
C GLY A 543 -1.79 -33.89 11.34
N SER A 544 -0.53 -33.75 11.77
CA SER A 544 -0.24 -33.45 13.17
C SER A 544 -0.71 -32.04 13.52
N PRO A 545 -0.96 -31.72 14.81
CA PRO A 545 -0.91 -30.34 15.26
C PRO A 545 0.41 -29.68 14.88
N GLY A 546 0.38 -28.37 14.63
CA GLY A 546 1.57 -27.54 14.51
C GLY A 546 1.90 -26.84 15.83
N VAL A 547 3.11 -26.28 15.92
CA VAL A 547 3.61 -25.49 17.06
C VAL A 547 4.26 -24.21 16.53
N GLY A 548 3.98 -23.07 17.16
CA GLY A 548 4.68 -21.81 16.85
C GLY A 548 6.10 -21.83 17.41
N LEU A 549 7.09 -21.56 16.55
CA LEU A 549 8.51 -21.41 16.91
C LEU A 549 8.82 -20.02 17.47
N THR A 550 8.21 -18.97 16.89
CA THR A 550 8.23 -17.60 17.43
C THR A 550 6.94 -17.32 18.21
N THR A 551 6.87 -16.21 18.95
CA THR A 551 5.60 -15.73 19.51
C THR A 551 4.87 -14.82 18.49
N PRO A 552 3.57 -14.54 18.66
CA PRO A 552 2.88 -13.55 17.83
C PRO A 552 3.47 -12.14 17.97
N ALA A 553 4.00 -11.78 19.14
CA ALA A 553 4.55 -10.45 19.40
C ALA A 553 5.90 -10.20 18.71
N ASP A 554 6.60 -11.25 18.26
CA ASP A 554 7.79 -11.11 17.43
C ASP A 554 7.43 -10.71 15.99
N ASP A 555 6.22 -11.09 15.54
CA ASP A 555 5.66 -10.78 14.21
C ASP A 555 6.63 -11.15 13.08
N CYS A 556 6.99 -12.44 13.04
CA CYS A 556 8.02 -13.00 12.16
C CYS A 556 7.44 -13.81 10.99
N GLY A 557 7.93 -13.51 9.78
CA GLY A 557 7.61 -14.21 8.54
C GLY A 557 8.84 -14.45 7.65
N GLN A 558 8.57 -14.88 6.42
CA GLN A 558 9.57 -15.14 5.37
C GLN A 558 10.82 -15.93 5.84
N PRO A 559 10.64 -17.11 6.48
CA PRO A 559 11.76 -17.91 6.98
C PRO A 559 12.64 -18.45 5.85
N THR A 560 13.89 -18.74 6.20
CA THR A 560 14.84 -19.51 5.38
C THR A 560 15.79 -20.29 6.29
N LEU A 561 16.25 -21.46 5.86
CA LEU A 561 17.19 -22.31 6.61
C LEU A 561 18.57 -22.33 5.95
N SER A 562 19.61 -22.50 6.77
CA SER A 562 20.95 -22.83 6.27
C SER A 562 20.97 -24.25 5.67
N SER A 563 21.90 -24.53 4.77
CA SER A 563 21.97 -25.79 4.00
C SER A 563 22.15 -27.04 4.86
N ASP A 564 22.64 -26.88 6.09
CA ASP A 564 22.82 -27.89 7.13
C ASP A 564 21.64 -28.00 8.12
N GLU A 565 20.58 -27.19 7.96
CA GLU A 565 19.42 -27.08 8.85
C GLU A 565 19.74 -26.73 10.32
N THR A 566 20.90 -26.10 10.60
CA THR A 566 21.29 -25.69 11.97
C THR A 566 20.92 -24.26 12.35
N ARG A 567 20.56 -23.42 11.38
CA ARG A 567 20.18 -22.01 11.58
C ARG A 567 18.98 -21.64 10.73
N ILE A 568 18.16 -20.74 11.28
CA ILE A 568 17.04 -20.08 10.62
C ILE A 568 17.32 -18.59 10.52
N ALA A 569 16.94 -17.97 9.42
CA ALA A 569 16.84 -16.53 9.28
C ALA A 569 15.39 -16.14 8.92
N MET A 570 14.92 -15.02 9.43
CA MET A 570 13.52 -14.62 9.38
C MET A 570 13.36 -13.09 9.44
N VAL A 571 12.28 -12.59 8.86
CA VAL A 571 11.94 -11.16 8.84
C VAL A 571 10.93 -10.90 9.94
N CYS A 572 11.31 -10.14 10.97
CA CYS A 572 10.50 -9.92 12.17
C CYS A 572 10.16 -8.43 12.33
N ARG A 573 8.87 -8.11 12.46
CA ARG A 573 8.40 -6.72 12.53
C ARG A 573 8.31 -6.19 13.96
N ARG A 574 7.98 -7.03 14.95
CA ARG A 574 7.78 -6.62 16.36
C ARG A 574 6.79 -5.45 16.54
N GLY A 575 5.74 -5.40 15.72
CA GLY A 575 4.80 -4.27 15.63
C GLY A 575 5.25 -3.13 14.70
N GLY A 576 6.40 -3.28 14.03
CA GLY A 576 6.89 -2.41 12.96
C GLY A 576 5.93 -2.36 11.76
N LEU A 577 5.73 -1.14 11.26
CA LEU A 577 4.62 -0.79 10.37
C LEU A 577 5.04 -0.72 8.89
N GLN A 578 6.27 -0.25 8.64
CA GLN A 578 6.90 -0.18 7.31
C GLN A 578 8.38 -0.62 7.34
N ALA A 579 8.88 -1.11 8.49
CA ALA A 579 10.25 -1.56 8.68
C ALA A 579 10.27 -2.89 9.44
N ALA A 580 11.34 -3.65 9.27
CA ALA A 580 11.53 -4.96 9.90
C ALA A 580 13.00 -5.21 10.27
N ASP A 581 13.18 -6.13 11.21
CA ASP A 581 14.46 -6.75 11.55
C ASP A 581 14.69 -7.99 10.66
N LEU A 582 15.93 -8.19 10.22
CA LEU A 582 16.40 -9.50 9.78
C LEU A 582 17.12 -10.17 10.95
N ASP A 583 16.49 -11.21 11.50
CA ASP A 583 17.05 -12.01 12.59
C ASP A 583 17.63 -13.32 12.07
N VAL A 584 18.65 -13.81 12.77
CA VAL A 584 19.20 -15.16 12.62
C VAL A 584 19.21 -15.86 13.98
N ALA A 585 18.68 -17.07 14.05
CA ALA A 585 18.69 -17.92 15.24
C ALA A 585 19.31 -19.29 14.94
N ALA A 586 19.77 -19.98 15.98
CA ALA A 586 20.00 -21.43 15.89
C ALA A 586 18.64 -22.15 15.72
N PHE A 587 18.62 -23.27 15.01
CA PHE A 587 17.42 -24.10 14.83
C PHE A 587 17.76 -25.56 15.17
N ASP A 588 16.84 -26.22 15.88
CA ASP A 588 16.87 -27.66 16.13
C ASP A 588 15.58 -28.31 15.62
N GLY A 589 15.69 -28.96 14.47
CA GLY A 589 14.59 -29.72 13.85
C GLY A 589 14.19 -31.01 14.58
N ALA A 590 14.99 -31.49 15.55
CA ALA A 590 14.65 -32.67 16.35
C ALA A 590 13.81 -32.32 17.58
N THR A 591 13.98 -31.13 18.16
CA THR A 591 13.13 -30.62 19.27
C THR A 591 12.08 -29.60 18.83
N ALA A 592 12.09 -29.19 17.55
CA ALA A 592 11.25 -28.13 17.00
C ALA A 592 11.41 -26.80 17.78
N ALA A 593 12.67 -26.39 17.98
CA ALA A 593 13.02 -25.21 18.76
C ALA A 593 13.91 -24.24 17.96
N ILE A 594 13.79 -22.95 18.29
CA ILE A 594 14.74 -21.91 17.88
C ILE A 594 15.51 -21.39 19.10
N GLY A 595 16.78 -21.04 18.91
CA GLY A 595 17.57 -20.33 19.92
C GLY A 595 17.19 -18.85 20.03
N GLU A 596 17.86 -18.13 20.93
CA GLU A 596 17.73 -16.68 21.06
C GLU A 596 18.03 -15.99 19.71
N PRO A 597 17.07 -15.25 19.10
CA PRO A 597 17.28 -14.62 17.80
C PRO A 597 18.28 -13.46 17.89
N LYS A 598 19.15 -13.34 16.89
CA LYS A 598 20.13 -12.27 16.76
C LYS A 598 19.83 -11.41 15.54
N THR A 599 19.51 -10.15 15.77
CA THR A 599 19.31 -9.15 14.71
C THR A 599 20.62 -8.82 14.00
N VAL A 600 20.64 -9.00 12.68
CA VAL A 600 21.79 -8.69 11.81
C VAL A 600 21.54 -7.46 10.92
N VAL A 601 20.27 -7.15 10.63
CA VAL A 601 19.81 -5.88 10.02
C VAL A 601 18.57 -5.43 10.80
N ASN A 602 18.40 -4.13 11.06
CA ASN A 602 17.44 -3.59 12.03
C ASN A 602 16.77 -2.32 11.48
N ASP A 603 15.45 -2.18 11.67
CA ASP A 603 14.65 -1.00 11.28
C ASP A 603 14.76 -0.63 9.77
N GLU A 604 14.72 -1.64 8.89
CA GLU A 604 14.91 -1.49 7.44
C GLU A 604 13.73 -2.06 6.62
N VAL A 605 13.55 -1.56 5.39
CA VAL A 605 12.58 -2.10 4.42
C VAL A 605 13.18 -3.34 3.75
N LEU A 606 12.93 -4.54 4.28
CA LEU A 606 13.54 -5.77 3.76
C LEU A 606 12.56 -6.93 3.57
N ALA A 607 12.92 -7.83 2.64
CA ALA A 607 12.14 -9.01 2.28
C ALA A 607 12.99 -10.20 1.84
N SER A 608 12.38 -11.38 1.94
CA SER A 608 12.76 -12.63 1.25
C SER A 608 14.23 -13.06 1.44
N PRO A 609 14.66 -13.34 2.67
CA PRO A 609 16.03 -13.79 2.95
C PRO A 609 16.31 -15.19 2.36
N ALA A 610 17.57 -15.43 1.99
CA ALA A 610 18.08 -16.75 1.60
C ALA A 610 19.52 -16.95 2.07
N PHE A 611 19.83 -18.10 2.66
CA PHE A 611 21.22 -18.45 2.97
C PHE A 611 22.04 -18.75 1.71
N SER A 612 23.32 -18.37 1.77
CA SER A 612 24.34 -18.88 0.85
C SER A 612 24.54 -20.39 1.01
N PRO A 613 25.00 -21.11 -0.04
CA PRO A 613 25.19 -22.57 0.00
C PRO A 613 26.17 -23.05 1.08
N ASP A 614 27.16 -22.21 1.42
CA ASP A 614 28.16 -22.46 2.46
C ASP A 614 27.79 -21.84 3.83
N GLY A 615 26.59 -21.27 3.95
CA GLY A 615 26.04 -20.69 5.18
C GLY A 615 26.81 -19.50 5.76
N LYS A 616 27.69 -18.83 5.00
CA LYS A 616 28.50 -17.67 5.45
C LYS A 616 27.86 -16.31 5.16
N LEU A 617 26.81 -16.27 4.34
CA LEU A 617 26.04 -15.07 4.04
C LEU A 617 24.54 -15.38 4.09
N VAL A 618 23.75 -14.38 4.44
CA VAL A 618 22.31 -14.30 4.11
C VAL A 618 22.16 -13.20 3.06
N ALA A 619 21.58 -13.54 1.92
CA ALA A 619 21.09 -12.57 0.95
C ALA A 619 19.66 -12.16 1.31
N PHE A 620 19.27 -10.94 0.95
CA PHE A 620 17.89 -10.44 1.07
C PHE A 620 17.65 -9.32 0.03
N PHE A 621 16.40 -8.90 -0.13
CA PHE A 621 16.05 -7.73 -0.94
C PHE A 621 15.64 -6.55 -0.06
N GLY A 622 16.03 -5.35 -0.47
CA GLY A 622 15.64 -4.07 0.14
C GLY A 622 16.01 -2.91 -0.78
N PRO A 623 15.38 -1.73 -0.66
CA PRO A 623 15.67 -0.58 -1.51
C PRO A 623 17.05 0.01 -1.21
N ALA A 624 17.57 0.86 -2.09
CA ALA A 624 18.85 1.56 -1.89
C ALA A 624 18.71 2.93 -1.20
N GLU A 625 17.48 3.45 -1.18
CA GLU A 625 17.04 4.75 -0.70
C GLU A 625 15.52 4.63 -0.45
N GLU A 626 14.94 5.43 0.45
CA GLU A 626 13.50 5.36 0.80
C GLU A 626 12.62 5.64 -0.44
N GLY A 627 11.74 4.71 -0.81
CA GLY A 627 10.94 4.79 -2.05
C GLY A 627 11.72 4.39 -3.31
N GLY A 628 12.91 3.82 -3.17
CA GLY A 628 13.81 3.44 -4.26
C GLY A 628 13.64 1.99 -4.72
N PRO A 629 14.15 1.63 -5.91
CA PRO A 629 14.00 0.27 -6.46
C PRO A 629 14.72 -0.79 -5.62
N PHE A 630 14.11 -1.97 -5.47
CA PHE A 630 14.65 -3.05 -4.65
C PHE A 630 15.95 -3.64 -5.24
N GLN A 631 16.93 -3.90 -4.37
CA GLN A 631 18.26 -4.39 -4.71
C GLN A 631 18.59 -5.66 -3.94
N LEU A 632 19.54 -6.45 -4.46
CA LEU A 632 20.14 -7.58 -3.75
C LEU A 632 21.16 -7.06 -2.74
N TRP A 633 21.01 -7.48 -1.48
CA TRP A 633 21.93 -7.24 -0.37
C TRP A 633 22.47 -8.55 0.19
N THR A 634 23.57 -8.48 0.94
CA THR A 634 24.13 -9.62 1.69
C THR A 634 24.65 -9.18 3.07
N VAL A 635 24.49 -10.04 4.07
CA VAL A 635 25.02 -9.84 5.43
C VAL A 635 25.63 -11.14 5.96
N ASP A 636 26.65 -11.07 6.82
CA ASP A 636 27.14 -12.24 7.55
C ASP A 636 26.10 -12.59 8.65
N PRO A 637 25.55 -13.82 8.71
CA PRO A 637 24.60 -14.23 9.76
C PRO A 637 25.16 -14.14 11.18
N ASN A 638 26.48 -13.98 11.34
CA ASN A 638 27.16 -13.80 12.63
C ASN A 638 27.47 -12.33 12.93
N ALA A 639 27.17 -11.39 12.02
CA ALA A 639 27.37 -9.95 12.22
C ALA A 639 26.59 -9.42 13.43
N SER A 640 26.99 -8.24 13.91
CA SER A 640 26.13 -7.35 14.70
C SER A 640 25.71 -6.19 13.79
N THR A 641 24.61 -5.51 14.11
CA THR A 641 24.08 -4.33 13.39
C THR A 641 25.07 -3.17 13.24
N THR A 642 26.21 -3.21 13.93
CA THR A 642 27.37 -2.32 13.75
C THR A 642 28.15 -2.56 12.45
N HIS A 643 27.93 -3.69 11.77
CA HIS A 643 28.46 -4.01 10.45
C HIS A 643 27.32 -3.93 9.43
N PRO A 644 27.28 -2.89 8.57
CA PRO A 644 26.15 -2.70 7.66
C PRO A 644 26.10 -3.81 6.61
N PRO A 645 24.90 -4.18 6.12
CA PRO A 645 24.75 -5.10 5.01
C PRO A 645 25.42 -4.55 3.75
N ARG A 646 25.94 -5.45 2.92
CA ARG A 646 26.62 -5.12 1.66
C ARG A 646 25.63 -5.17 0.51
N GLN A 647 25.40 -4.02 -0.12
CA GLN A 647 24.70 -3.92 -1.40
C GLN A 647 25.49 -4.66 -2.50
N ILE A 648 24.80 -5.48 -3.29
CA ILE A 648 25.37 -6.25 -4.40
C ILE A 648 24.93 -5.67 -5.75
N THR A 649 23.70 -5.19 -5.87
CA THR A 649 23.16 -4.62 -7.12
C THR A 649 22.73 -3.16 -6.97
N THR A 650 22.69 -2.43 -8.08
CA THR A 650 22.18 -1.05 -8.14
C THR A 650 21.24 -0.89 -9.33
N SER A 651 20.16 -0.13 -9.16
CA SER A 651 19.17 0.18 -10.21
C SER A 651 18.51 -1.04 -10.88
N LEU A 652 18.38 -2.19 -10.20
CA LEU A 652 17.74 -3.37 -10.79
C LEU A 652 16.23 -3.51 -10.53
N ASP A 653 15.72 -3.16 -9.35
CA ASP A 653 14.31 -3.37 -8.99
C ASP A 653 13.90 -4.84 -9.07
N LEU A 654 14.52 -5.66 -8.21
CA LEU A 654 14.28 -7.10 -8.16
C LEU A 654 12.97 -7.39 -7.44
N ASP A 655 12.16 -8.31 -7.97
CA ASP A 655 10.81 -8.62 -7.51
C ASP A 655 10.86 -9.19 -6.07
N SER A 656 10.70 -8.33 -5.06
CA SER A 656 10.96 -8.65 -3.65
C SER A 656 10.14 -9.83 -3.10
N SER A 657 8.96 -10.09 -3.68
CA SER A 657 8.08 -11.21 -3.35
C SER A 657 8.51 -12.55 -3.98
N SER A 658 9.63 -12.59 -4.71
CA SER A 658 10.26 -13.77 -5.31
C SER A 658 11.60 -14.10 -4.66
N PRO A 659 11.64 -14.88 -3.56
CA PRO A 659 12.88 -15.21 -2.87
C PRO A 659 13.96 -15.79 -3.79
N PRO A 660 15.24 -15.40 -3.62
CA PRO A 660 16.29 -15.81 -4.51
C PRO A 660 16.66 -17.29 -4.28
N ALA A 661 16.55 -18.11 -5.32
CA ALA A 661 16.94 -19.52 -5.24
C ALA A 661 18.46 -19.64 -5.36
N TRP A 662 19.15 -20.02 -4.27
CA TRP A 662 20.61 -20.04 -4.20
C TRP A 662 21.14 -21.47 -4.01
N THR A 663 22.06 -21.90 -4.88
CA THR A 663 22.74 -23.21 -4.80
C THR A 663 24.24 -23.06 -5.07
N GLY A 664 24.97 -24.18 -4.98
CA GLY A 664 26.41 -24.27 -5.23
C GLY A 664 26.85 -23.89 -6.66
N ALA A 665 28.12 -24.18 -6.94
CA ALA A 665 28.74 -23.99 -8.24
C ALA A 665 28.65 -25.28 -9.08
#